data_AF-A0AAD9A786-F1
#
_entry.id   AF-A0AAD9A786-F1
#
_cell.length_a   1.000
_cell.length_b   1.000
_cell.length_c   1.000
_cell.angle_alpha   90.00
_cell.angle_beta   90.00
_cell.angle_gamma   90.00
#
_symmetry.space_group_name_H-M   'P 1'
#
loop_
_entity.id
_entity.type
_entity.pdbx_description
1 polymer ?
#
loop_
_entity_poly.entity_id
_entity_poly.type
_entity_poly.pdbx_seq_one_letter_code
_entity_poly.pdbx_strand_id
1 'polypeptide(L)'
;MTNASAFAVYDDSVKKLFGADPTLELLHENQDYPFAHEAGVFIERDNTLFITSNQFPDDKGGKKIQVCRVTLPADFAAAKVKCEEIAPEGVYMANGGVNYLDGVIFCSQGSLDSPGGIVFMEAQPPYQTRLLVSSFHGREFNSVNDVVVHSDGSIWFTDPIYGYEQGIRPRPKLPNQVYRFDPIRGSIRAMADGFGRPNGICFSPDEKTVYVTDTDWIHGDGTTDLTRPSTIYAFDLVSYSGQPFLTNRRLFAMADTGIPDGIKCDVHGNVYSGCGDGINIWSAGGVLLGHEIDKGTPKTASMNGVDVTEVQQHDSSREEVACSDRPMLACDHEGPRTKLLEGNTWTQFEFLRIQELWKPPRNMYILWCVGLSFAIGHHFFYWSLDGKSVYGDDQQIMLRYGTAMAFAAKASLAAAVLSAFREQVWATVRSRSLGIETLDDLFSAPETPFSLLNWEFLRSARLASILSIYGWASPLIIILTTSTLLVEPRKQVENTMCTGIRSLNFALEQNDWRNEKKIDGKLEISFSLWNTTSSETSASHFFDYWHSPSEQLKELVDKSTDSGAPFVDPTDKVKFCMKDWNCTTTIDFRAPGYKCTELARGVGAQNSSGPSAWFPYEDLAPTGDYTYIARYSENKAYPKSPFLDTENNTLNRELLQPVLQMCELYDTEYKLNISYEDMEPRYNFTGRIYLVPVIDTEFADGEDADDGTMDNTTATPQSNSIYPTDVEWYRRTAAYHSLGAVFRSMINGTIFSSAADTQAVRTTLVDPGTLFPLPDLASRIQDYYEMILLSILGNPTFAVVVWAGDTHEQTGLRDGHVLHPCQRSRDGSFYYYRAYVLLSVYSVAIFLAALGVAAGRLALQQNGGVSRNTRFSTILAATRAKSLNQVNWGGPERDCGNLSNDLKRQKLGYGKLRISERDEAYGNGSRESKTAEAHYGFGFEGEVDQTPAVRSRRVFFTNAADG
;
A
#
# COMPACT_ATOMS: atom_id res chain seq x y z
N MET A 1 -40.93 -25.76 5.45
CA MET A 1 -39.78 -24.86 5.31
C MET A 1 -39.83 -23.92 6.48
N THR A 2 -38.84 -23.98 7.37
CA THR A 2 -38.76 -23.18 8.59
C THR A 2 -38.69 -21.70 8.23
N ASN A 3 -39.54 -20.88 8.87
CA ASN A 3 -39.56 -19.41 8.74
C ASN A 3 -38.15 -18.85 9.03
N ALA A 4 -37.37 -18.58 7.99
CA ALA A 4 -36.13 -17.84 8.13
C ALA A 4 -36.49 -16.37 8.41
N SER A 5 -35.95 -15.85 9.52
CA SER A 5 -35.98 -14.42 9.86
C SER A 5 -35.52 -13.59 8.66
N ALA A 6 -36.18 -12.45 8.39
CA ALA A 6 -35.74 -11.52 7.33
C ALA A 6 -34.40 -10.83 7.67
N PHE A 7 -33.93 -10.99 8.91
CA PHE A 7 -32.66 -10.46 9.39
C PHE A 7 -31.81 -11.63 9.88
N ALA A 8 -30.58 -11.75 9.36
CA ALA A 8 -29.57 -12.63 9.90
C ALA A 8 -28.72 -11.85 10.92
N VAL A 9 -28.51 -12.47 12.07
CA VAL A 9 -27.70 -11.90 13.16
C VAL A 9 -26.44 -12.75 13.32
N TYR A 10 -25.28 -12.13 13.11
CA TYR A 10 -23.97 -12.74 13.33
C TYR A 10 -23.35 -12.28 14.65
N ASP A 11 -23.69 -11.08 15.13
CA ASP A 11 -23.33 -10.54 16.43
C ASP A 11 -24.56 -9.93 17.12
N ASP A 12 -24.76 -10.24 18.41
CA ASP A 12 -25.88 -9.74 19.21
C ASP A 12 -25.93 -8.22 19.32
N SER A 13 -24.82 -7.51 19.08
CA SER A 13 -24.81 -6.04 19.05
C SER A 13 -25.73 -5.46 17.97
N VAL A 14 -25.94 -6.19 16.85
CA VAL A 14 -26.83 -5.75 15.75
C VAL A 14 -28.29 -5.66 16.20
N LYS A 15 -28.69 -6.44 17.22
CA LYS A 15 -30.06 -6.40 17.77
C LYS A 15 -30.40 -5.04 18.36
N LYS A 16 -29.40 -4.27 18.79
CA LYS A 16 -29.60 -2.90 19.27
C LYS A 16 -29.90 -1.92 18.13
N LEU A 17 -29.46 -2.22 16.91
CA LEU A 17 -29.74 -1.42 15.71
C LEU A 17 -31.16 -1.71 15.20
N PHE A 18 -31.54 -2.98 15.18
CA PHE A 18 -32.84 -3.42 14.70
C PHE A 18 -34.01 -3.17 15.67
N GLY A 19 -33.72 -3.03 16.97
CA GLY A 19 -34.76 -3.00 18.00
C GLY A 19 -35.30 -4.39 18.33
N ALA A 20 -36.38 -4.44 19.11
CA ALA A 20 -36.90 -5.71 19.65
C ALA A 20 -37.57 -6.60 18.59
N ASP A 21 -38.28 -5.99 17.63
CA ASP A 21 -39.11 -6.67 16.64
C ASP A 21 -38.96 -6.00 15.25
N PRO A 22 -37.81 -6.13 14.58
CA PRO A 22 -37.59 -5.50 13.29
C PRO A 22 -38.49 -6.10 12.21
N THR A 23 -38.99 -5.25 11.33
CA THR A 23 -39.83 -5.63 10.19
C THR A 23 -39.28 -5.03 8.90
N LEU A 24 -39.33 -5.81 7.82
CA LEU A 24 -39.09 -5.32 6.47
C LEU A 24 -40.42 -5.09 5.76
N GLU A 25 -40.65 -3.87 5.26
CA GLU A 25 -41.87 -3.48 4.56
C GLU A 25 -41.54 -2.93 3.16
N LEU A 26 -42.24 -3.45 2.15
CA LEU A 26 -42.15 -2.96 0.78
C LEU A 26 -42.96 -1.67 0.63
N LEU A 27 -42.29 -0.54 0.46
CA LEU A 27 -42.93 0.77 0.33
C LEU A 27 -43.55 0.99 -1.05
N HIS A 28 -42.80 0.66 -2.11
CA HIS A 28 -43.24 0.81 -3.50
C HIS A 28 -42.53 -0.21 -4.38
N GLU A 29 -43.23 -0.70 -5.39
CA GLU A 29 -42.65 -1.47 -6.48
C GLU A 29 -43.19 -0.93 -7.81
N ASN A 30 -42.35 -0.95 -8.83
CA ASN A 30 -42.75 -0.66 -10.20
C ASN A 30 -42.23 -1.81 -11.07
N GLN A 31 -43.14 -2.42 -11.84
CA GLN A 31 -42.84 -3.58 -12.67
C GLN A 31 -42.52 -3.21 -14.13
N ASP A 32 -42.71 -1.94 -14.51
CA ASP A 32 -42.52 -1.48 -15.89
C ASP A 32 -41.03 -1.30 -16.24
N TYR A 33 -40.19 -0.97 -15.26
CA TYR A 33 -38.75 -0.78 -15.41
C TYR A 33 -38.04 -0.97 -14.06
N PRO A 34 -36.70 -1.18 -14.02
CA PRO A 34 -35.94 -1.36 -12.78
C PRO A 34 -35.84 -0.06 -11.96
N PHE A 35 -36.93 0.26 -11.27
CA PHE A 35 -37.22 1.57 -10.69
C PHE A 35 -36.27 2.06 -9.60
N ALA A 36 -35.86 1.18 -8.70
CA ALA A 36 -35.00 1.53 -7.57
C ALA A 36 -33.67 0.81 -7.71
N HIS A 37 -32.65 1.55 -8.15
CA HIS A 37 -31.31 1.02 -8.36
C HIS A 37 -30.27 1.78 -7.54
N GLU A 38 -30.31 3.12 -7.53
CA GLU A 38 -29.24 3.95 -6.98
C GLU A 38 -29.79 5.25 -6.35
N ALA A 39 -28.91 5.99 -5.67
CA ALA A 39 -29.16 7.31 -5.10
C ALA A 39 -30.39 7.41 -4.19
N GLY A 40 -30.49 6.56 -3.19
CA GLY A 40 -31.46 6.69 -2.11
C GLY A 40 -31.19 7.92 -1.26
N VAL A 41 -31.57 9.12 -1.73
CA VAL A 41 -31.27 10.41 -1.07
C VAL A 41 -32.48 10.94 -0.32
N PHE A 42 -32.39 10.97 1.00
CA PHE A 42 -33.45 11.51 1.85
C PHE A 42 -33.32 13.01 2.07
N ILE A 43 -34.43 13.74 1.90
CA ILE A 43 -34.59 15.16 2.20
C ILE A 43 -35.59 15.30 3.35
N GLU A 44 -35.06 15.53 4.56
CA GLU A 44 -35.83 15.56 5.81
C GLU A 44 -36.95 16.61 5.79
N ARG A 45 -36.65 17.84 5.34
CA ARG A 45 -37.58 18.97 5.33
C ARG A 45 -38.93 18.62 4.68
N ASP A 46 -38.88 17.84 3.62
CA ASP A 46 -40.03 17.54 2.77
C ASP A 46 -40.51 16.08 2.93
N ASN A 47 -39.86 15.32 3.83
CA ASN A 47 -40.05 13.88 4.05
C ASN A 47 -40.05 13.09 2.73
N THR A 48 -39.07 13.37 1.87
CA THR A 48 -39.01 12.80 0.52
C THR A 48 -37.70 12.08 0.26
N LEU A 49 -37.79 10.97 -0.45
CA LEU A 49 -36.68 10.18 -0.94
C LEU A 49 -36.55 10.38 -2.46
N PHE A 50 -35.36 10.75 -2.93
CA PHE A 50 -35.04 10.65 -4.35
C PHE A 50 -34.43 9.28 -4.60
N ILE A 51 -34.72 8.71 -5.77
CA ILE A 51 -34.23 7.41 -6.22
C ILE A 51 -33.97 7.50 -7.72
N THR A 52 -32.94 6.81 -8.19
CA THR A 52 -32.66 6.63 -9.62
C THR A 52 -32.87 5.19 -10.04
N SER A 53 -33.44 4.99 -11.23
CA SER A 53 -33.64 3.67 -11.82
C SER A 53 -32.36 3.14 -12.44
N ASN A 54 -32.28 1.82 -12.67
CA ASN A 54 -31.28 1.27 -13.57
C ASN A 54 -31.61 1.65 -15.03
N GLN A 55 -30.68 1.44 -15.94
CA GLN A 55 -30.85 1.67 -17.37
C GLN A 55 -31.97 0.77 -17.93
N PHE A 56 -32.85 1.37 -18.72
CA PHE A 56 -33.89 0.66 -19.46
C PHE A 56 -34.08 1.26 -20.86
N PRO A 57 -34.68 0.50 -21.80
CA PRO A 57 -34.88 0.98 -23.15
C PRO A 57 -35.79 2.21 -23.21
N ASP A 58 -35.42 3.20 -24.01
CA ASP A 58 -36.33 4.26 -24.44
C ASP A 58 -37.20 3.81 -25.63
N ASP A 59 -38.15 4.67 -26.02
CA ASP A 59 -39.10 4.37 -27.10
C ASP A 59 -38.43 4.14 -28.48
N LYS A 60 -37.15 4.51 -28.62
CA LYS A 60 -36.34 4.38 -29.84
C LYS A 60 -35.28 3.28 -29.72
N GLY A 61 -35.26 2.52 -28.61
CA GLY A 61 -34.27 1.48 -28.34
C GLY A 61 -32.92 2.00 -27.83
N GLY A 62 -32.81 3.30 -27.53
CA GLY A 62 -31.72 3.88 -26.77
C GLY A 62 -31.81 3.53 -25.28
N LYS A 63 -30.80 3.90 -24.50
CA LYS A 63 -30.79 3.69 -23.04
C LYS A 63 -31.24 4.97 -22.34
N LYS A 64 -32.08 4.85 -21.31
CA LYS A 64 -32.45 5.94 -20.41
C LYS A 64 -32.53 5.45 -18.95
N ILE A 65 -32.59 6.41 -18.03
CA ILE A 65 -32.94 6.19 -16.62
C ILE A 65 -34.12 7.09 -16.26
N GLN A 66 -34.69 6.85 -15.09
CA GLN A 66 -35.75 7.65 -14.51
C GLN A 66 -35.37 8.08 -13.09
N VAL A 67 -35.45 9.39 -12.82
CA VAL A 67 -35.32 9.92 -11.45
C VAL A 67 -36.71 10.00 -10.85
N CYS A 68 -36.86 9.54 -9.62
CA CYS A 68 -38.14 9.45 -8.94
C CYS A 68 -38.08 10.15 -7.60
N ARG A 69 -39.09 10.98 -7.32
CA ARG A 69 -39.33 11.61 -6.02
C ARG A 69 -40.43 10.83 -5.30
N VAL A 70 -40.07 10.16 -4.22
CA VAL A 70 -40.99 9.39 -3.37
C VAL A 70 -41.29 10.22 -2.12
N THR A 71 -42.55 10.63 -1.95
CA THR A 71 -43.02 11.30 -0.73
C THR A 71 -43.43 10.25 0.29
N LEU A 72 -42.77 10.25 1.46
CA LEU A 72 -43.04 9.31 2.53
C LEU A 72 -44.22 9.81 3.39
N PRO A 73 -45.17 8.94 3.77
CA PRO A 73 -46.24 9.30 4.68
C PRO A 73 -45.69 9.54 6.09
N ALA A 74 -46.38 10.38 6.88
CA ALA A 74 -46.07 10.54 8.30
C ALA A 74 -46.41 9.28 9.11
N ASP A 75 -47.34 8.46 8.60
CA ASP A 75 -47.74 7.18 9.19
C ASP A 75 -47.88 6.13 8.07
N PHE A 76 -46.95 5.17 8.05
CA PHE A 76 -46.90 4.08 7.08
C PHE A 76 -48.11 3.12 7.20
N ALA A 77 -48.79 3.07 8.36
CA ALA A 77 -49.99 2.25 8.52
C ALA A 77 -51.25 2.88 7.85
N ALA A 78 -51.23 4.19 7.59
CA ALA A 78 -52.40 4.95 7.15
C ALA A 78 -52.43 5.26 5.64
N ALA A 79 -51.28 5.34 4.98
CA ALA A 79 -51.19 5.72 3.58
C ALA A 79 -49.98 5.08 2.86
N LYS A 80 -50.14 4.77 1.57
CA LYS A 80 -49.04 4.34 0.71
C LYS A 80 -48.17 5.53 0.31
N VAL A 81 -46.89 5.29 0.04
CA VAL A 81 -45.98 6.31 -0.49
C VAL A 81 -46.47 6.83 -1.85
N LYS A 82 -46.22 8.12 -2.12
CA LYS A 82 -46.52 8.74 -3.41
C LYS A 82 -45.24 8.84 -4.22
N CYS A 83 -45.20 8.22 -5.39
CA CYS A 83 -44.05 8.31 -6.29
C CYS A 83 -44.34 9.24 -7.48
N GLU A 84 -43.41 10.14 -7.77
CA GLU A 84 -43.46 11.11 -8.88
C GLU A 84 -42.21 10.95 -9.74
N GLU A 85 -42.38 10.64 -11.02
CA GLU A 85 -41.28 10.62 -11.99
C GLU A 85 -40.88 12.06 -12.38
N ILE A 86 -39.59 12.36 -12.32
CA ILE A 86 -39.03 13.67 -12.65
C ILE A 86 -37.91 13.51 -13.69
N ALA A 87 -37.81 14.48 -14.61
CA ALA A 87 -36.79 14.50 -15.65
C ALA A 87 -36.00 15.81 -15.56
N PRO A 88 -35.06 15.92 -14.61
CA PRO A 88 -34.28 17.13 -14.42
C PRO A 88 -33.37 17.39 -15.63
N GLU A 89 -33.45 18.59 -16.20
CA GLU A 89 -32.67 18.97 -17.37
C GLU A 89 -31.17 18.99 -17.03
N GLY A 90 -30.32 18.42 -17.89
CA GLY A 90 -28.87 18.42 -17.69
C GLY A 90 -28.31 17.38 -16.72
N VAL A 91 -29.16 16.54 -16.10
CA VAL A 91 -28.72 15.35 -15.36
C VAL A 91 -28.85 14.13 -16.28
N TYR A 92 -27.78 13.83 -17.02
CA TYR A 92 -27.75 12.68 -17.93
C TYR A 92 -27.35 11.42 -17.18
N MET A 93 -28.11 10.34 -17.35
CA MET A 93 -27.84 9.03 -16.74
C MET A 93 -27.50 9.18 -15.25
N ALA A 94 -28.43 9.76 -14.49
CA ALA A 94 -28.28 9.93 -13.05
C ALA A 94 -28.02 8.57 -12.39
N ASN A 95 -26.94 8.50 -11.61
CA ASN A 95 -26.58 7.34 -10.80
C ASN A 95 -26.65 7.75 -9.32
N GLY A 96 -25.57 7.60 -8.55
CA GLY A 96 -25.49 7.97 -7.13
C GLY A 96 -25.75 9.44 -6.84
N GLY A 97 -26.06 9.73 -5.58
CA GLY A 97 -26.45 11.07 -5.15
C GLY A 97 -26.38 11.29 -3.65
N VAL A 98 -26.39 12.55 -3.25
CA VAL A 98 -26.33 12.96 -1.84
C VAL A 98 -27.12 14.25 -1.61
N ASN A 99 -27.74 14.37 -0.43
CA ASN A 99 -28.40 15.60 -0.03
C ASN A 99 -27.36 16.72 0.14
N TYR A 100 -27.65 17.90 -0.40
CA TYR A 100 -26.74 19.03 -0.35
C TYR A 100 -27.52 20.33 -0.32
N LEU A 101 -27.29 21.16 0.71
CA LEU A 101 -28.04 22.40 0.94
C LEU A 101 -29.55 22.13 0.94
N ASP A 102 -30.30 22.77 0.04
CA ASP A 102 -31.75 22.65 -0.16
C ASP A 102 -32.11 21.72 -1.33
N GLY A 103 -31.16 20.93 -1.82
CA GLY A 103 -31.30 20.09 -2.99
C GLY A 103 -30.53 18.77 -2.90
N VAL A 104 -30.25 18.20 -4.08
CA VAL A 104 -29.55 16.94 -4.27
C VAL A 104 -28.38 17.17 -5.22
N ILE A 105 -27.21 16.64 -4.88
CA ILE A 105 -26.13 16.46 -5.85
C ILE A 105 -26.28 15.07 -6.46
N PHE A 106 -26.29 15.00 -7.79
CA PHE A 106 -26.25 13.75 -8.55
C PHE A 106 -24.90 13.57 -9.25
N CYS A 107 -24.47 12.32 -9.29
CA CYS A 107 -23.51 11.82 -10.26
C CYS A 107 -24.23 11.66 -11.61
N SER A 108 -23.98 12.60 -12.53
CA SER A 108 -24.42 12.47 -13.91
C SER A 108 -23.34 11.71 -14.69
N GLN A 109 -23.64 10.48 -15.10
CA GLN A 109 -22.66 9.67 -15.83
C GLN A 109 -22.36 10.23 -17.23
N GLY A 110 -23.25 11.06 -17.79
CA GLY A 110 -23.11 11.67 -19.10
C GLY A 110 -23.74 10.83 -20.22
N SER A 111 -23.37 11.12 -21.46
CA SER A 111 -23.77 10.36 -22.65
C SER A 111 -22.62 10.29 -23.66
N LEU A 112 -22.86 9.72 -24.84
CA LEU A 112 -21.89 9.74 -25.95
C LEU A 112 -21.59 11.16 -26.44
N ASP A 113 -22.56 12.08 -26.30
CA ASP A 113 -22.49 13.44 -26.85
C ASP A 113 -22.33 14.52 -25.76
N SER A 114 -22.62 14.19 -24.49
CA SER A 114 -22.54 15.12 -23.36
C SER A 114 -21.58 14.58 -22.28
N PRO A 115 -20.70 15.42 -21.72
CA PRO A 115 -19.81 14.98 -20.63
C PRO A 115 -20.61 14.65 -19.37
N GLY A 116 -20.09 13.71 -18.57
CA GLY A 116 -20.57 13.46 -17.22
C GLY A 116 -20.05 14.50 -16.23
N GLY A 117 -20.44 14.39 -14.97
CA GLY A 117 -19.98 15.26 -13.90
C GLY A 117 -20.92 15.30 -12.69
N ILE A 118 -20.58 16.19 -11.76
CA ILE A 118 -21.35 16.42 -10.55
C ILE A 118 -22.33 17.56 -10.80
N VAL A 119 -23.62 17.30 -10.63
CA VAL A 119 -24.71 18.23 -10.91
C VAL A 119 -25.54 18.44 -9.66
N PHE A 120 -25.76 19.68 -9.27
CA PHE A 120 -26.72 20.05 -8.24
C PHE A 120 -28.12 20.20 -8.86
N MET A 121 -29.16 19.76 -8.14
CA MET A 121 -30.56 19.93 -8.48
C MET A 121 -31.34 20.41 -7.25
N GLU A 122 -32.19 21.42 -7.39
CA GLU A 122 -33.12 21.82 -6.32
C GLU A 122 -34.09 20.69 -5.97
N ALA A 123 -34.42 20.49 -4.68
CA ALA A 123 -35.31 19.40 -4.25
C ALA A 123 -36.80 19.64 -4.59
N GLN A 124 -37.17 20.85 -5.04
CA GLN A 124 -38.55 21.23 -5.33
C GLN A 124 -38.71 21.67 -6.79
N PRO A 125 -39.91 21.53 -7.38
CA PRO A 125 -40.20 22.08 -8.70
C PRO A 125 -39.86 23.57 -8.77
N PRO A 126 -39.22 24.05 -9.86
CA PRO A 126 -39.08 23.38 -11.16
C PRO A 126 -37.83 22.48 -11.31
N TYR A 127 -37.17 22.08 -10.21
CA TYR A 127 -35.98 21.21 -10.22
C TYR A 127 -34.82 21.82 -11.02
N GLN A 128 -34.49 23.08 -10.77
CA GLN A 128 -33.39 23.73 -11.49
C GLN A 128 -32.07 23.02 -11.22
N THR A 129 -31.26 22.88 -12.27
CA THR A 129 -29.98 22.18 -12.21
C THR A 129 -28.80 23.11 -12.44
N ARG A 130 -27.66 22.75 -11.84
CA ARG A 130 -26.39 23.47 -12.01
C ARG A 130 -25.24 22.48 -12.03
N LEU A 131 -24.51 22.45 -13.15
CA LEU A 131 -23.27 21.69 -13.26
C LEU A 131 -22.21 22.29 -12.33
N LEU A 132 -21.61 21.46 -11.46
CA LEU A 132 -20.57 21.88 -10.52
C LEU A 132 -19.18 21.62 -11.10
N VAL A 133 -18.94 20.42 -11.64
CA VAL A 133 -17.67 20.05 -12.28
C VAL A 133 -17.88 18.88 -13.25
N SER A 134 -17.22 18.91 -14.41
CA SER A 134 -17.35 17.88 -15.48
C SER A 134 -16.02 17.31 -15.99
N SER A 135 -14.88 17.83 -15.53
CA SER A 135 -13.57 17.35 -15.96
C SER A 135 -12.49 17.54 -14.89
N PHE A 136 -11.47 16.71 -14.95
CA PHE A 136 -10.22 16.88 -14.23
C PHE A 136 -9.18 17.54 -15.13
N HIS A 137 -9.00 18.85 -14.97
CA HIS A 137 -8.07 19.67 -15.75
C HIS A 137 -8.25 19.51 -17.28
N GLY A 138 -9.50 19.49 -17.75
CA GLY A 138 -9.84 19.37 -19.17
C GLY A 138 -9.97 17.94 -19.70
N ARG A 139 -9.64 16.92 -18.89
CA ARG A 139 -9.98 15.53 -19.19
C ARG A 139 -11.34 15.21 -18.58
N GLU A 140 -12.31 14.87 -19.42
CA GLU A 140 -13.64 14.46 -18.97
C GLU A 140 -13.57 13.28 -17.99
N PHE A 141 -14.46 13.28 -17.01
CA PHE A 141 -14.70 12.11 -16.17
C PHE A 141 -15.21 10.93 -17.00
N ASN A 142 -14.90 9.73 -16.52
CA ASN A 142 -15.29 8.48 -17.17
C ASN A 142 -16.81 8.33 -17.12
N SER A 143 -17.33 8.13 -15.91
CA SER A 143 -18.74 8.00 -15.56
C SER A 143 -18.83 8.03 -14.04
N VAL A 144 -18.92 9.23 -13.46
CA VAL A 144 -18.99 9.41 -12.01
C VAL A 144 -20.11 8.54 -11.43
N ASN A 145 -19.82 7.84 -10.34
CA ASN A 145 -20.73 6.82 -9.83
C ASN A 145 -21.42 7.28 -8.55
N ASP A 146 -20.68 7.41 -7.45
CA ASP A 146 -21.25 7.75 -6.15
C ASP A 146 -20.55 8.94 -5.51
N VAL A 147 -21.25 9.66 -4.62
CA VAL A 147 -20.84 10.98 -4.12
C VAL A 147 -21.19 11.18 -2.65
N VAL A 148 -20.30 11.86 -1.92
CA VAL A 148 -20.50 12.28 -0.54
C VAL A 148 -20.00 13.70 -0.33
N VAL A 149 -20.62 14.42 0.61
CA VAL A 149 -20.21 15.78 0.99
C VAL A 149 -19.57 15.72 2.37
N HIS A 150 -18.36 16.25 2.48
CA HIS A 150 -17.64 16.37 3.75
C HIS A 150 -18.06 17.65 4.49
N SER A 151 -17.95 17.71 5.82
CA SER A 151 -18.39 18.85 6.64
C SER A 151 -17.70 20.18 6.30
N ASP A 152 -16.52 20.13 5.69
CA ASP A 152 -15.82 21.32 5.16
C ASP A 152 -16.44 21.89 3.88
N GLY A 153 -17.50 21.26 3.37
CA GLY A 153 -18.21 21.63 2.14
C GLY A 153 -17.59 21.09 0.86
N SER A 154 -16.53 20.28 0.94
CA SER A 154 -15.96 19.62 -0.24
C SER A 154 -16.77 18.40 -0.65
N ILE A 155 -16.84 18.20 -1.97
CA ILE A 155 -17.60 17.12 -2.60
C ILE A 155 -16.61 16.04 -3.04
N TRP A 156 -16.84 14.81 -2.61
CA TRP A 156 -16.00 13.66 -2.90
C TRP A 156 -16.78 12.65 -3.71
N PHE A 157 -16.18 12.09 -4.76
CA PHE A 157 -16.88 11.19 -5.66
C PHE A 157 -15.95 10.17 -6.31
N THR A 158 -16.53 9.07 -6.77
CA THR A 158 -15.84 8.00 -7.48
C THR A 158 -16.05 8.12 -8.99
N ASP A 159 -15.04 7.75 -9.78
CA ASP A 159 -15.10 7.82 -11.25
C ASP A 159 -14.66 6.49 -11.92
N PRO A 160 -15.49 5.43 -11.82
CA PRO A 160 -15.27 4.17 -12.52
C PRO A 160 -15.59 4.27 -14.01
N ILE A 161 -15.28 3.21 -14.77
CA ILE A 161 -15.50 3.11 -16.22
C ILE A 161 -16.83 2.44 -16.63
N TYR A 162 -17.79 2.29 -15.71
CA TYR A 162 -19.06 1.61 -15.99
C TYR A 162 -19.78 2.15 -17.22
N GLY A 163 -19.81 3.47 -17.39
CA GLY A 163 -20.49 4.08 -18.53
C GLY A 163 -19.90 3.68 -19.89
N TYR A 164 -18.59 3.43 -19.96
CA TYR A 164 -17.97 2.92 -21.19
C TYR A 164 -18.31 1.45 -21.43
N GLU A 165 -18.21 0.61 -20.40
CA GLU A 165 -18.55 -0.82 -20.46
C GLU A 165 -20.02 -1.04 -20.83
N GLN A 166 -20.89 -0.15 -20.36
CA GLN A 166 -22.32 -0.12 -20.68
C GLN A 166 -22.62 0.55 -22.04
N GLY A 167 -21.64 1.12 -22.73
CA GLY A 167 -21.83 1.78 -24.02
C GLY A 167 -22.60 3.11 -23.98
N ILE A 168 -22.71 3.74 -22.80
CA ILE A 168 -23.32 5.07 -22.65
C ILE A 168 -22.29 6.21 -22.72
N ARG A 169 -21.00 5.90 -22.56
CA ARG A 169 -19.88 6.86 -22.60
C ARG A 169 -18.81 6.45 -23.60
N PRO A 170 -18.05 7.42 -24.16
CA PRO A 170 -16.89 7.13 -25.00
C PRO A 170 -15.78 6.47 -24.17
N ARG A 171 -14.71 6.04 -24.85
CA ARG A 171 -13.56 5.43 -24.19
C ARG A 171 -12.99 6.35 -23.08
N PRO A 172 -12.75 5.81 -21.87
CA PRO A 172 -12.22 6.55 -20.71
C PRO A 172 -10.94 7.34 -21.01
N LYS A 173 -10.83 8.53 -20.43
CA LYS A 173 -9.65 9.42 -20.53
C LYS A 173 -8.92 9.58 -19.19
N LEU A 174 -9.50 9.06 -18.11
CA LEU A 174 -8.95 9.11 -16.75
C LEU A 174 -8.85 7.69 -16.15
N PRO A 175 -7.90 7.44 -15.23
CA PRO A 175 -7.90 6.22 -14.44
C PRO A 175 -9.08 6.16 -13.46
N ASN A 176 -9.40 4.96 -13.00
CA ASN A 176 -10.38 4.71 -11.93
C ASN A 176 -9.88 5.28 -10.60
N GLN A 177 -10.46 6.39 -10.15
CA GLN A 177 -9.98 7.16 -9.00
C GLN A 177 -11.11 7.75 -8.18
N VAL A 178 -10.76 8.17 -6.96
CA VAL A 178 -11.60 9.00 -6.09
C VAL A 178 -11.15 10.45 -6.24
N TYR A 179 -12.08 11.37 -6.41
CA TYR A 179 -11.81 12.80 -6.55
C TYR A 179 -12.42 13.61 -5.41
N ARG A 180 -11.79 14.73 -5.09
CA ARG A 180 -12.31 15.78 -4.20
C ARG A 180 -12.39 17.09 -4.96
N PHE A 181 -13.55 17.71 -4.94
CA PHE A 181 -13.82 19.03 -5.49
C PHE A 181 -14.22 20.00 -4.37
N ASP A 182 -13.54 21.14 -4.30
CA ASP A 182 -13.89 22.25 -3.41
C ASP A 182 -14.67 23.30 -4.21
N PRO A 183 -16.00 23.43 -4.03
CA PRO A 183 -16.81 24.35 -4.82
C PRO A 183 -16.54 25.82 -4.49
N ILE A 184 -15.96 26.13 -3.33
CA ILE A 184 -15.65 27.50 -2.90
C ILE A 184 -14.36 27.97 -3.56
N ARG A 185 -13.32 27.12 -3.55
CA ARG A 185 -12.00 27.45 -4.11
C ARG A 185 -11.87 27.09 -5.59
N GLY A 186 -12.79 26.28 -6.13
CA GLY A 186 -12.73 25.73 -7.48
C GLY A 186 -11.59 24.71 -7.68
N SER A 187 -10.98 24.22 -6.61
CA SER A 187 -9.87 23.27 -6.68
C SER A 187 -10.39 21.84 -6.77
N ILE A 188 -9.84 21.05 -7.68
CA ILE A 188 -10.11 19.62 -7.81
C ILE A 188 -8.81 18.81 -7.66
N ARG A 189 -8.88 17.65 -7.02
CA ARG A 189 -7.73 16.75 -6.86
C ARG A 189 -8.17 15.29 -6.86
N ALA A 190 -7.37 14.42 -7.47
CA ALA A 190 -7.46 12.98 -7.26
C ALA A 190 -6.94 12.64 -5.85
N MET A 191 -7.73 11.93 -5.06
CA MET A 191 -7.49 11.66 -3.64
C MET A 191 -6.95 10.25 -3.38
N ALA A 192 -7.35 9.27 -4.20
CA ALA A 192 -6.88 7.90 -4.13
C ALA A 192 -6.99 7.21 -5.50
N ASP A 193 -6.11 6.24 -5.73
CA ASP A 193 -6.01 5.41 -6.92
C ASP A 193 -5.85 3.92 -6.56
N GLY A 194 -5.62 3.09 -7.58
CA GLY A 194 -5.41 1.63 -7.40
C GLY A 194 -6.70 0.85 -7.14
N PHE A 195 -7.84 1.37 -7.59
CA PHE A 195 -9.13 0.67 -7.57
C PHE A 195 -9.40 0.03 -8.93
N GLY A 196 -10.11 -1.11 -8.93
CA GLY A 196 -10.58 -1.75 -10.15
C GLY A 196 -11.82 -1.06 -10.70
N ARG A 197 -12.87 -0.89 -9.88
CA ARG A 197 -14.02 0.00 -10.13
C ARG A 197 -14.44 0.62 -8.79
N PRO A 198 -13.97 1.83 -8.44
CA PRO A 198 -14.40 2.51 -7.22
C PRO A 198 -15.87 2.87 -7.35
N ASN A 199 -16.65 2.58 -6.32
CA ASN A 199 -18.10 2.69 -6.38
C ASN A 199 -18.63 3.55 -5.22
N GLY A 200 -19.22 2.96 -4.18
CA GLY A 200 -19.70 3.67 -3.01
C GLY A 200 -18.60 4.39 -2.23
N ILE A 201 -18.92 5.56 -1.67
CA ILE A 201 -18.03 6.35 -0.80
C ILE A 201 -18.78 6.94 0.41
N CYS A 202 -18.21 6.80 1.61
CA CYS A 202 -18.73 7.47 2.81
C CYS A 202 -17.64 7.79 3.83
N PHE A 203 -17.93 8.69 4.78
CA PHE A 203 -17.04 9.03 5.88
C PHE A 203 -17.47 8.35 7.18
N SER A 204 -16.53 8.10 8.10
CA SER A 204 -16.86 7.83 9.49
C SER A 204 -17.53 9.04 10.15
N PRO A 205 -18.22 8.89 11.30
CA PRO A 205 -18.93 10.00 11.94
C PRO A 205 -18.03 11.15 12.39
N ASP A 206 -16.75 10.86 12.66
CA ASP A 206 -15.74 11.85 12.99
C ASP A 206 -14.97 12.37 11.77
N GLU A 207 -15.34 11.92 10.56
CA GLU A 207 -14.76 12.22 9.25
C GLU A 207 -13.25 11.96 9.13
N LYS A 208 -12.67 11.20 10.06
CA LYS A 208 -11.23 10.85 10.01
C LYS A 208 -10.96 9.59 9.20
N THR A 209 -11.99 8.83 8.86
CA THR A 209 -11.89 7.65 8.01
C THR A 209 -12.79 7.81 6.79
N VAL A 210 -12.28 7.45 5.61
CA VAL A 210 -13.07 7.36 4.37
C VAL A 210 -13.16 5.91 3.97
N TYR A 211 -14.37 5.43 3.72
CA TYR A 211 -14.66 4.11 3.19
C TYR A 211 -14.98 4.24 1.71
N VAL A 212 -14.36 3.40 0.88
CA VAL A 212 -14.58 3.35 -0.57
C VAL A 212 -14.73 1.89 -0.97
N THR A 213 -15.81 1.57 -1.68
CA THR A 213 -16.03 0.21 -2.20
C THR A 213 -15.33 0.03 -3.55
N ASP A 214 -14.81 -1.17 -3.79
CA ASP A 214 -14.22 -1.59 -5.05
C ASP A 214 -14.96 -2.83 -5.55
N THR A 215 -15.65 -2.65 -6.68
CA THR A 215 -16.65 -3.58 -7.21
C THR A 215 -16.20 -4.24 -8.50
N ASP A 216 -14.88 -4.33 -8.71
CA ASP A 216 -14.20 -4.92 -9.86
C ASP A 216 -14.56 -6.39 -10.14
N TRP A 217 -15.16 -7.08 -9.17
CA TRP A 217 -15.75 -8.40 -9.36
C TRP A 217 -16.79 -8.44 -10.48
N ILE A 218 -17.53 -7.35 -10.70
CA ILE A 218 -18.54 -7.22 -11.78
C ILE A 218 -18.24 -6.00 -12.65
N HIS A 219 -18.25 -6.22 -13.96
CA HIS A 219 -18.05 -5.17 -14.96
C HIS A 219 -19.40 -4.66 -15.48
N GLY A 220 -19.41 -3.45 -16.06
CA GLY A 220 -20.63 -2.81 -16.57
C GLY A 220 -21.31 -3.53 -17.73
N ASP A 221 -20.63 -4.48 -18.38
CA ASP A 221 -21.22 -5.37 -19.39
C ASP A 221 -21.90 -6.62 -18.78
N GLY A 222 -21.89 -6.75 -17.45
CA GLY A 222 -22.45 -7.86 -16.70
C GLY A 222 -21.51 -9.06 -16.55
N THR A 223 -20.27 -8.98 -17.06
CA THR A 223 -19.27 -10.04 -16.84
C THR A 223 -18.77 -10.03 -15.39
N THR A 224 -18.42 -11.21 -14.87
CA THR A 224 -17.91 -11.37 -13.50
C THR A 224 -16.55 -12.06 -13.50
N ASP A 225 -15.67 -11.63 -12.59
CA ASP A 225 -14.35 -12.20 -12.36
C ASP A 225 -14.13 -12.38 -10.84
N LEU A 226 -14.28 -13.63 -10.37
CA LEU A 226 -14.12 -14.02 -8.97
C LEU A 226 -12.74 -13.73 -8.38
N THR A 227 -11.74 -13.41 -9.20
CA THR A 227 -10.40 -13.03 -8.74
C THR A 227 -10.25 -11.54 -8.43
N ARG A 228 -11.27 -10.73 -8.74
CA ARG A 228 -11.26 -9.28 -8.60
C ARG A 228 -11.94 -8.79 -7.32
N PRO A 229 -11.62 -7.56 -6.87
CA PRO A 229 -12.21 -6.94 -5.69
C PRO A 229 -13.75 -6.99 -5.61
N SER A 230 -14.24 -7.48 -4.48
CA SER A 230 -15.61 -7.30 -3.97
C SER A 230 -15.50 -6.79 -2.53
N THR A 231 -14.81 -5.66 -2.37
CA THR A 231 -14.22 -5.27 -1.08
C THR A 231 -14.42 -3.80 -0.77
N ILE A 232 -14.56 -3.49 0.51
CA ILE A 232 -14.55 -2.14 1.07
C ILE A 232 -13.14 -1.82 1.57
N TYR A 233 -12.59 -0.69 1.17
CA TYR A 233 -11.32 -0.17 1.66
C TYR A 233 -11.53 1.04 2.57
N ALA A 234 -10.77 1.11 3.66
CA ALA A 234 -10.72 2.28 4.55
C ALA A 234 -9.41 3.05 4.38
N PHE A 235 -9.49 4.37 4.54
CA PHE A 235 -8.37 5.30 4.49
C PHE A 235 -8.43 6.27 5.66
N ASP A 236 -7.28 6.62 6.23
CA ASP A 236 -7.20 7.71 7.20
C ASP A 236 -7.11 9.06 6.47
N LEU A 237 -8.02 9.98 6.81
CA LEU A 237 -7.98 11.36 6.35
C LEU A 237 -7.05 12.18 7.26
N VAL A 238 -5.89 12.53 6.74
CA VAL A 238 -4.86 13.29 7.47
C VAL A 238 -4.50 14.56 6.71
N SER A 239 -3.95 15.56 7.41
CA SER A 239 -3.49 16.79 6.78
C SER A 239 -1.96 16.78 6.63
N TYR A 240 -1.47 16.96 5.41
CA TYR A 240 -0.06 17.25 5.13
C TYR A 240 0.05 18.59 4.43
N SER A 241 0.97 19.43 4.89
CA SER A 241 1.20 20.77 4.31
C SER A 241 -0.09 21.61 4.19
N GLY A 242 -1.01 21.45 5.15
CA GLY A 242 -2.28 22.17 5.18
C GLY A 242 -3.33 21.69 4.17
N GLN A 243 -3.12 20.53 3.54
CA GLN A 243 -4.05 19.92 2.58
C GLN A 243 -4.46 18.53 3.05
N PRO A 244 -5.71 18.09 2.79
CA PRO A 244 -6.14 16.74 3.16
C PRO A 244 -5.41 15.68 2.32
N PHE A 245 -5.20 14.47 2.83
CA PHE A 245 -4.65 13.32 2.13
C PHE A 245 -5.30 12.05 2.66
N LEU A 246 -5.53 11.10 1.76
CA LEU A 246 -5.89 9.73 2.15
C LEU A 246 -4.60 8.94 2.36
N THR A 247 -4.49 8.28 3.51
CA THR A 247 -3.33 7.45 3.87
C THR A 247 -3.80 6.12 4.45
N ASN A 248 -2.86 5.19 4.67
CA ASN A 248 -3.13 3.90 5.33
C ASN A 248 -4.32 3.14 4.70
N ARG A 249 -4.31 3.01 3.36
CA ARG A 249 -5.27 2.16 2.64
C ARG A 249 -5.23 0.77 3.25
N ARG A 250 -6.38 0.29 3.71
CA ARG A 250 -6.52 -1.03 4.32
C ARG A 250 -7.81 -1.69 3.87
N LEU A 251 -7.78 -2.99 3.68
CA LEU A 251 -9.00 -3.79 3.51
C LEU A 251 -9.82 -3.65 4.79
N PHE A 252 -11.06 -3.19 4.66
CA PHE A 252 -12.00 -3.06 5.76
C PHE A 252 -12.91 -4.28 5.85
N ALA A 253 -13.57 -4.62 4.74
CA ALA A 253 -14.48 -5.75 4.65
C ALA A 253 -14.52 -6.32 3.22
N MET A 254 -14.97 -7.55 3.08
CA MET A 254 -15.30 -8.19 1.80
C MET A 254 -16.77 -8.62 1.85
N ALA A 255 -17.54 -8.40 0.78
CA ALA A 255 -18.89 -8.91 0.69
C ALA A 255 -18.86 -10.44 0.47
N ASP A 256 -19.69 -11.17 1.21
CA ASP A 256 -19.82 -12.63 1.03
C ASP A 256 -20.62 -12.97 -0.23
N THR A 257 -21.68 -12.20 -0.49
CA THR A 257 -22.53 -12.33 -1.68
C THR A 257 -22.46 -11.06 -2.53
N GLY A 258 -22.16 -11.22 -3.81
CA GLY A 258 -22.17 -10.11 -4.78
C GLY A 258 -21.01 -9.12 -4.59
N ILE A 259 -21.31 -7.83 -4.70
CA ILE A 259 -20.40 -6.70 -4.49
C ILE A 259 -20.93 -5.76 -3.42
N PRO A 260 -20.07 -5.10 -2.62
CA PRO A 260 -20.48 -3.98 -1.80
C PRO A 260 -20.63 -2.74 -2.70
N ASP A 261 -21.85 -2.37 -3.04
CA ASP A 261 -22.18 -1.30 -3.98
C ASP A 261 -22.19 0.07 -3.27
N GLY A 262 -23.35 0.73 -3.18
CA GLY A 262 -23.57 1.90 -2.33
C GLY A 262 -23.26 1.61 -0.86
N ILE A 263 -22.72 2.63 -0.16
CA ILE A 263 -22.22 2.51 1.22
C ILE A 263 -22.63 3.73 2.06
N LYS A 264 -22.97 3.50 3.34
CA LYS A 264 -23.24 4.53 4.35
C LYS A 264 -22.64 4.15 5.70
N CYS A 265 -22.48 5.13 6.58
CA CYS A 265 -21.99 4.92 7.94
C CYS A 265 -22.93 5.61 8.94
N ASP A 266 -23.38 4.88 9.96
CA ASP A 266 -24.23 5.46 11.00
C ASP A 266 -23.43 6.26 12.04
N VAL A 267 -24.14 6.98 12.90
CA VAL A 267 -23.57 7.81 13.98
C VAL A 267 -22.76 7.03 15.03
N HIS A 268 -22.87 5.71 15.07
CA HIS A 268 -22.10 4.83 15.95
C HIS A 268 -20.85 4.24 15.27
N GLY A 269 -20.66 4.52 13.99
CA GLY A 269 -19.53 4.05 13.19
C GLY A 269 -19.75 2.68 12.56
N ASN A 270 -20.98 2.13 12.57
CA ASN A 270 -21.27 0.93 11.80
C ASN A 270 -21.42 1.30 10.33
N VAL A 271 -20.91 0.44 9.47
CA VAL A 271 -20.83 0.63 8.02
C VAL A 271 -21.83 -0.31 7.35
N TYR A 272 -22.65 0.25 6.48
CA TYR A 272 -23.73 -0.44 5.78
C TYR A 272 -23.43 -0.40 4.28
N SER A 273 -23.57 -1.52 3.59
CA SER A 273 -23.45 -1.53 2.13
C SER A 273 -24.45 -2.51 1.51
N GLY A 274 -25.01 -2.10 0.38
CA GLY A 274 -25.80 -2.97 -0.48
C GLY A 274 -24.93 -4.07 -1.06
N CYS A 275 -25.30 -5.30 -0.78
CA CYS A 275 -24.64 -6.51 -1.25
C CYS A 275 -25.62 -7.39 -2.01
N GLY A 276 -25.11 -8.45 -2.63
CA GLY A 276 -25.93 -9.35 -3.43
C GLY A 276 -26.99 -10.14 -2.64
N ASP A 277 -27.00 -10.09 -1.31
CA ASP A 277 -28.03 -10.73 -0.48
C ASP A 277 -28.91 -9.74 0.29
N GLY A 278 -28.70 -8.44 0.09
CA GLY A 278 -29.39 -7.34 0.77
C GLY A 278 -28.40 -6.39 1.44
N ILE A 279 -28.73 -5.86 2.62
CA ILE A 279 -27.85 -4.89 3.31
C ILE A 279 -26.98 -5.60 4.33
N ASN A 280 -25.67 -5.56 4.12
CA ASN A 280 -24.69 -6.08 5.07
C ASN A 280 -24.24 -4.95 6.02
N ILE A 281 -24.11 -5.27 7.32
CA ILE A 281 -23.78 -4.32 8.39
C ILE A 281 -22.50 -4.75 9.08
N TRP A 282 -21.47 -3.91 9.03
CA TRP A 282 -20.20 -4.13 9.71
C TRP A 282 -20.01 -3.14 10.85
N SER A 283 -19.38 -3.57 11.94
CA SER A 283 -18.88 -2.65 12.97
C SER A 283 -17.81 -1.71 12.42
N ALA A 284 -17.48 -0.65 13.16
CA ALA A 284 -16.33 0.23 12.86
C ALA A 284 -14.98 -0.52 12.74
N GLY A 285 -14.89 -1.76 13.23
CA GLY A 285 -13.72 -2.63 13.09
C GLY A 285 -13.73 -3.56 11.88
N GLY A 286 -14.75 -3.53 11.03
CA GLY A 286 -14.88 -4.40 9.85
C GLY A 286 -15.46 -5.79 10.14
N VAL A 287 -15.97 -6.03 11.36
CA VAL A 287 -16.65 -7.30 11.71
C VAL A 287 -18.09 -7.26 11.25
N LEU A 288 -18.52 -8.25 10.47
CA LEU A 288 -19.92 -8.41 10.03
C LEU A 288 -20.81 -8.71 11.23
N LEU A 289 -21.77 -7.82 11.50
CA LEU A 289 -22.70 -7.88 12.63
C LEU A 289 -24.00 -8.59 12.26
N GLY A 290 -24.46 -8.41 11.03
CA GLY A 290 -25.75 -8.92 10.55
C GLY A 290 -25.96 -8.54 9.11
N HIS A 291 -27.01 -9.11 8.52
CA HIS A 291 -27.54 -8.62 7.26
C HIS A 291 -29.06 -8.72 7.20
N GLU A 292 -29.64 -7.89 6.36
CA GLU A 292 -31.04 -7.96 5.97
C GLU A 292 -31.15 -8.75 4.66
N ILE A 293 -32.02 -9.75 4.62
CA ILE A 293 -32.22 -10.63 3.46
C ILE A 293 -33.37 -10.08 2.61
N ASP A 294 -33.06 -9.65 1.39
CA ASP A 294 -34.10 -9.37 0.40
C ASP A 294 -34.79 -10.68 -0.01
N LYS A 295 -36.11 -10.77 0.24
CA LYS A 295 -36.93 -11.96 -0.08
C LYS A 295 -37.46 -11.95 -1.52
N GLY A 296 -37.23 -10.88 -2.28
CA GLY A 296 -37.86 -10.64 -3.58
C GLY A 296 -37.08 -11.09 -4.82
N THR A 297 -35.77 -11.33 -4.72
CA THR A 297 -34.92 -11.60 -5.90
C THR A 297 -34.33 -13.02 -5.92
N PRO A 298 -34.33 -13.73 -7.07
CA PRO A 298 -33.60 -14.99 -7.21
C PRO A 298 -32.13 -14.83 -6.79
N LYS A 299 -31.54 -15.85 -6.15
CA LYS A 299 -30.13 -15.88 -5.68
C LYS A 299 -29.04 -15.62 -6.75
N THR A 300 -29.44 -15.48 -8.01
CA THR A 300 -28.59 -15.16 -9.16
C THR A 300 -28.90 -13.81 -9.79
N ALA A 301 -29.86 -13.04 -9.25
CA ALA A 301 -30.46 -11.86 -9.86
C ALA A 301 -30.46 -10.59 -8.97
N SER A 302 -29.98 -10.68 -7.73
CA SER A 302 -29.67 -9.52 -6.87
C SER A 302 -28.30 -8.92 -7.25
N MET A 303 -28.11 -8.63 -8.54
CA MET A 303 -26.96 -7.92 -9.10
C MET A 303 -27.23 -6.40 -9.23
N ASN A 304 -28.27 -5.90 -8.55
CA ASN A 304 -28.67 -4.49 -8.58
C ASN A 304 -28.39 -3.87 -7.21
N GLY A 305 -27.62 -2.78 -7.19
CA GLY A 305 -27.28 -2.01 -5.98
C GLY A 305 -28.48 -1.79 -5.08
N VAL A 306 -28.33 -2.17 -3.81
CA VAL A 306 -29.25 -1.78 -2.75
C VAL A 306 -28.62 -0.57 -2.07
N ASP A 307 -29.03 0.64 -2.44
CA ASP A 307 -28.49 1.83 -1.78
C ASP A 307 -29.11 2.00 -0.39
N VAL A 308 -28.28 2.38 0.58
CA VAL A 308 -28.68 2.53 1.99
C VAL A 308 -29.03 4.00 2.22
N THR A 309 -30.17 4.26 2.85
CA THR A 309 -30.58 5.62 3.24
C THR A 309 -30.79 5.70 4.76
N GLU A 310 -30.06 6.59 5.43
CA GLU A 310 -30.30 6.89 6.85
C GLU A 310 -31.30 8.06 6.96
N VAL A 311 -32.41 7.84 7.67
CA VAL A 311 -33.33 8.90 8.08
C VAL A 311 -32.82 9.47 9.39
N GLN A 312 -32.07 10.58 9.36
CA GLN A 312 -31.74 11.31 10.57
C GLN A 312 -33.02 11.90 11.16
N GLN A 313 -33.43 11.43 12.34
CA GLN A 313 -34.48 12.08 13.13
C GLN A 313 -33.82 13.24 13.90
N HIS A 314 -33.96 14.47 13.39
CA HIS A 314 -33.35 15.63 14.01
C HIS A 314 -34.14 16.00 15.28
N ASP A 315 -33.62 15.64 16.46
CA ASP A 315 -34.16 16.15 17.73
C ASP A 315 -33.94 17.67 17.78
N SER A 316 -35.03 18.42 17.64
CA SER A 316 -35.08 19.87 17.65
C SER A 316 -34.95 20.41 19.08
N SER A 317 -33.76 20.24 19.67
CA SER A 317 -33.41 20.84 20.96
C SER A 317 -31.93 21.22 21.04
N ARG A 318 -31.45 22.00 20.07
CA ARG A 318 -30.23 22.82 20.25
C ARG A 318 -30.59 24.15 20.89
N GLU A 319 -30.54 24.20 22.23
CA GLU A 319 -30.42 25.46 22.95
C GLU A 319 -29.00 26.03 22.81
N GLU A 320 -28.95 27.34 22.57
CA GLU A 320 -27.76 28.17 22.51
C GLU A 320 -26.93 28.07 23.80
N VAL A 321 -25.67 27.65 23.71
CA VAL A 321 -24.72 27.80 24.82
C VAL A 321 -24.00 29.14 24.68
N ALA A 322 -24.60 30.17 25.27
CA ALA A 322 -23.93 31.42 25.60
C ALA A 322 -23.20 31.30 26.95
N CYS A 323 -21.98 31.84 27.02
CA CYS A 323 -21.21 32.00 28.25
C CYS A 323 -21.96 32.84 29.29
N SER A 324 -22.11 32.35 30.53
CA SER A 324 -22.21 33.22 31.72
C SER A 324 -21.86 32.49 33.03
N ASP A 325 -21.39 33.29 33.98
CA ASP A 325 -20.79 32.99 35.28
C ASP A 325 -21.71 32.37 36.37
N ARG A 326 -21.17 31.36 37.08
CA ARG A 326 -21.39 30.98 38.52
C ARG A 326 -22.83 30.64 39.02
N PRO A 327 -23.07 30.08 40.24
CA PRO A 327 -22.19 29.50 41.29
C PRO A 327 -22.57 28.08 41.79
N MET A 328 -21.73 27.51 42.67
CA MET A 328 -22.03 26.35 43.53
C MET A 328 -23.21 26.60 44.48
N LEU A 329 -24.09 25.61 44.65
CA LEU A 329 -24.82 25.34 45.91
C LEU A 329 -25.28 23.87 45.97
N ALA A 330 -25.14 23.28 47.16
CA ALA A 330 -25.42 21.90 47.53
C ALA A 330 -26.91 21.62 47.77
N CYS A 331 -27.34 20.34 47.67
CA CYS A 331 -28.05 19.62 48.74
C CYS A 331 -28.35 18.15 48.36
N ASP A 332 -28.57 17.36 49.42
CA ASP A 332 -28.64 15.90 49.56
C ASP A 332 -29.80 15.17 48.84
N HIS A 333 -29.61 13.87 48.53
CA HIS A 333 -30.41 12.75 49.10
C HIS A 333 -29.97 11.35 48.58
N GLU A 334 -30.44 10.32 49.29
CA GLU A 334 -29.86 8.99 49.51
C GLU A 334 -30.22 7.87 48.51
N GLY A 335 -29.31 6.90 48.38
CA GLY A 335 -29.58 5.45 48.16
C GLY A 335 -29.28 4.88 46.76
N PRO A 336 -29.07 3.54 46.57
CA PRO A 336 -28.89 2.44 47.51
C PRO A 336 -27.59 1.61 47.31
N ARG A 337 -27.30 0.77 48.31
CA ARG A 337 -26.17 -0.19 48.40
C ARG A 337 -26.05 -1.12 47.18
N THR A 338 -24.87 -1.13 46.55
CA THR A 338 -24.45 -2.16 45.60
C THR A 338 -23.76 -3.33 46.30
N LYS A 339 -24.29 -4.54 46.09
CA LYS A 339 -23.61 -5.82 46.33
C LYS A 339 -22.43 -5.93 45.35
N LEU A 340 -21.22 -6.04 45.88
CA LEU A 340 -20.04 -6.43 45.12
C LEU A 340 -19.85 -7.95 45.22
N LEU A 341 -19.78 -8.56 44.04
CA LEU A 341 -19.53 -9.98 43.80
C LEU A 341 -18.12 -10.37 44.28
N GLU A 342 -18.04 -11.51 44.94
CA GLU A 342 -16.81 -12.18 45.34
C GLU A 342 -16.09 -12.74 44.10
N GLY A 343 -14.78 -12.47 43.99
CA GLY A 343 -13.92 -13.11 42.99
C GLY A 343 -12.48 -12.62 43.06
N ASN A 344 -11.59 -13.50 43.51
CA ASN A 344 -10.12 -13.39 43.60
C ASN A 344 -9.55 -12.56 44.76
N THR A 345 -9.45 -13.21 45.92
CA THR A 345 -8.67 -12.76 47.07
C THR A 345 -7.16 -12.90 46.80
N TRP A 346 -6.54 -11.79 46.35
CA TRP A 346 -5.18 -11.51 46.78
C TRP A 346 -5.20 -11.34 48.30
N THR A 347 -4.57 -12.25 49.04
CA THR A 347 -4.61 -12.20 50.50
C THR A 347 -3.89 -10.94 51.00
N GLN A 348 -4.51 -10.25 51.96
CA GLN A 348 -3.99 -9.03 52.61
C GLN A 348 -2.54 -9.19 53.13
N PHE A 349 -2.11 -10.44 53.38
CA PHE A 349 -0.76 -10.82 53.77
C PHE A 349 0.30 -10.64 52.67
N GLU A 350 -0.02 -10.84 51.39
CA GLU A 350 0.94 -10.62 50.28
C GLU A 350 1.13 -9.13 49.99
N PHE A 351 0.06 -8.33 50.10
CA PHE A 351 0.13 -6.88 49.96
C PHE A 351 1.02 -6.24 51.04
N LEU A 352 0.99 -6.76 52.27
CA LEU A 352 1.85 -6.34 53.38
C LEU A 352 3.33 -6.74 53.17
N ARG A 353 3.62 -7.93 52.57
CA ARG A 353 5.00 -8.32 52.21
C ARG A 353 5.59 -7.43 51.11
N ILE A 354 4.77 -7.03 50.13
CA ILE A 354 5.20 -6.08 49.09
C ILE A 354 5.49 -4.72 49.74
N GLN A 355 4.64 -4.22 50.64
CA GLN A 355 4.92 -2.96 51.35
C GLN A 355 6.21 -3.01 52.20
N GLU A 356 6.58 -4.15 52.78
CA GLU A 356 7.86 -4.33 53.48
C GLU A 356 9.10 -4.28 52.56
N LEU A 357 8.95 -4.68 51.29
CA LEU A 357 9.99 -4.50 50.25
C LEU A 357 10.16 -3.04 49.85
N TRP A 358 9.08 -2.25 49.90
CA TRP A 358 8.98 -0.85 49.46
C TRP A 358 9.37 0.18 50.54
N LYS A 359 10.40 -0.11 51.34
CA LYS A 359 10.97 0.91 52.24
C LYS A 359 11.73 1.95 51.41
N PRO A 360 11.49 3.27 51.58
CA PRO A 360 12.05 4.31 50.72
C PRO A 360 13.58 4.24 50.46
N PRO A 361 14.43 3.81 51.41
CA PRO A 361 15.86 3.67 51.12
C PRO A 361 16.23 2.45 50.25
N ARG A 362 15.39 1.41 50.16
CA ARG A 362 15.62 0.23 49.29
C ARG A 362 15.19 0.48 47.84
N ASN A 363 14.19 1.34 47.64
CA ASN A 363 13.59 1.61 46.33
C ASN A 363 14.60 2.17 45.32
N MET A 364 15.56 3.00 45.76
CA MET A 364 16.58 3.56 44.86
C MET A 364 17.46 2.47 44.19
N TYR A 365 17.77 1.38 44.90
CA TYR A 365 18.56 0.28 44.35
C TYR A 365 17.74 -0.63 43.44
N ILE A 366 16.51 -0.94 43.86
CA ILE A 366 15.59 -1.78 43.08
C ILE A 366 15.29 -1.12 41.74
N LEU A 367 14.94 0.17 41.75
CA LEU A 367 14.63 0.93 40.54
C LEU A 367 15.85 1.08 39.61
N TRP A 368 17.07 1.21 40.17
CA TRP A 368 18.28 1.20 39.35
C TRP A 368 18.52 -0.16 38.68
N CYS A 369 18.33 -1.28 39.40
CA CYS A 369 18.46 -2.63 38.83
C CYS A 369 17.40 -2.92 37.76
N VAL A 370 16.16 -2.46 37.97
CA VAL A 370 15.08 -2.55 36.97
C VAL A 370 15.44 -1.75 35.72
N GLY A 371 15.96 -0.53 35.88
CA GLY A 371 16.43 0.29 34.77
C GLY A 371 17.55 -0.37 33.95
N LEU A 372 18.54 -0.96 34.63
CA LEU A 372 19.60 -1.75 34.00
C LEU A 372 19.05 -2.96 33.24
N SER A 373 18.08 -3.68 33.83
CA SER A 373 17.47 -4.86 33.22
C SER A 373 16.73 -4.52 31.93
N PHE A 374 15.95 -3.43 31.90
CA PHE A 374 15.28 -2.96 30.68
C PHE A 374 16.28 -2.51 29.60
N ALA A 375 17.38 -1.85 29.98
CA ALA A 375 18.42 -1.46 29.03
C ALA A 375 19.08 -2.67 28.35
N ILE A 376 19.38 -3.73 29.13
CA ILE A 376 19.92 -4.99 28.61
C ILE A 376 18.88 -5.71 27.73
N GLY A 377 17.62 -5.76 28.17
CA GLY A 377 16.53 -6.35 27.39
C GLY A 377 16.33 -5.66 26.05
N HIS A 378 16.40 -4.32 26.01
CA HIS A 378 16.30 -3.53 24.78
C HIS A 378 17.41 -3.88 23.78
N HIS A 379 18.65 -4.06 24.26
CA HIS A 379 19.78 -4.48 23.41
C HIS A 379 19.54 -5.85 22.76
N PHE A 380 19.16 -6.86 23.55
CA PHE A 380 18.93 -8.20 23.02
C PHE A 380 17.72 -8.27 22.08
N PHE A 381 16.67 -7.49 22.36
CA PHE A 381 15.52 -7.38 21.47
C PHE A 381 15.93 -6.85 20.09
N TYR A 382 16.64 -5.72 20.02
CA TYR A 382 17.08 -5.18 18.73
C TYR A 382 18.10 -6.07 18.02
N TRP A 383 18.99 -6.73 18.77
CA TRP A 383 19.87 -7.74 18.19
C TRP A 383 19.11 -8.90 17.55
N SER A 384 17.99 -9.32 18.14
CA SER A 384 17.14 -10.38 17.57
C SER A 384 16.41 -9.98 16.28
N LEU A 385 16.34 -8.68 15.98
CA LEU A 385 15.69 -8.13 14.79
C LEU A 385 16.68 -7.83 13.67
N ASP A 386 17.95 -7.59 13.99
CA ASP A 386 18.98 -7.22 13.01
C ASP A 386 19.08 -8.20 11.84
N GLY A 387 19.00 -7.69 10.61
CA GLY A 387 19.05 -8.48 9.39
C GLY A 387 17.77 -9.23 9.02
N LYS A 388 16.69 -9.14 9.82
CA LYS A 388 15.39 -9.73 9.45
C LYS A 388 14.62 -8.83 8.49
N SER A 389 13.88 -9.47 7.58
CA SER A 389 12.98 -8.79 6.66
C SER A 389 11.78 -8.21 7.41
N VAL A 390 11.35 -7.04 6.97
CA VAL A 390 10.23 -6.27 7.51
C VAL A 390 9.01 -6.54 6.65
N TYR A 391 7.93 -7.05 7.26
CA TYR A 391 6.67 -7.34 6.58
C TYR A 391 5.53 -6.53 7.21
N GLY A 392 4.77 -5.79 6.38
CA GLY A 392 3.55 -5.09 6.81
C GLY A 392 3.70 -4.23 8.07
N ASP A 393 2.81 -4.44 9.03
CA ASP A 393 2.72 -3.67 10.29
C ASP A 393 3.83 -3.99 11.31
N ASP A 394 4.65 -5.01 11.06
CA ASP A 394 5.71 -5.44 11.98
C ASP A 394 6.71 -4.31 12.26
N GLN A 395 6.95 -3.42 11.27
CA GLN A 395 7.84 -2.28 11.44
C GLN A 395 7.46 -1.41 12.64
N GLN A 396 6.22 -0.94 12.67
CA GLN A 396 5.77 0.00 13.69
C GLN A 396 5.68 -0.67 15.06
N ILE A 397 5.24 -1.93 15.09
CA ILE A 397 5.08 -2.69 16.31
C ILE A 397 6.45 -2.90 16.99
N MET A 398 7.47 -3.33 16.23
CA MET A 398 8.80 -3.55 16.80
C MET A 398 9.45 -2.25 17.30
N LEU A 399 9.27 -1.14 16.57
CA LEU A 399 9.74 0.18 17.02
C LEU A 399 9.02 0.68 18.27
N ARG A 400 7.71 0.40 18.41
CA ARG A 400 6.93 0.72 19.63
C ARG A 400 7.43 -0.08 20.82
N TYR A 401 7.73 -1.38 20.67
CA TYR A 401 8.32 -2.19 21.76
C TYR A 401 9.68 -1.65 22.20
N GLY A 402 10.54 -1.27 21.26
CA GLY A 402 11.81 -0.61 21.56
C GLY A 402 11.64 0.69 22.35
N THR A 403 10.70 1.54 21.92
CA THR A 403 10.36 2.81 22.60
C THR A 403 9.81 2.56 24.01
N ALA A 404 8.96 1.55 24.19
CA ALA A 404 8.41 1.17 25.49
C ALA A 404 9.51 0.71 26.46
N MET A 405 10.46 -0.11 26.00
CA MET A 405 11.61 -0.51 26.82
C MET A 405 12.53 0.66 27.15
N ALA A 406 12.75 1.58 26.20
CA ALA A 406 13.48 2.81 26.45
C ALA A 406 12.82 3.68 27.52
N PHE A 407 11.50 3.84 27.45
CA PHE A 407 10.73 4.54 28.47
C PHE A 407 10.84 3.85 29.84
N ALA A 408 10.68 2.52 29.90
CA ALA A 408 10.76 1.77 31.15
C ALA A 408 12.15 1.88 31.81
N ALA A 409 13.22 1.79 31.02
CA ALA A 409 14.59 2.02 31.48
C ALA A 409 14.76 3.45 32.03
N LYS A 410 14.35 4.46 31.26
CA LYS A 410 14.42 5.88 31.64
C LYS A 410 13.65 6.15 32.93
N ALA A 411 12.39 5.73 33.00
CA ALA A 411 11.51 5.98 34.14
C ALA A 411 12.08 5.37 35.43
N SER A 412 12.61 4.14 35.34
CA SER A 412 13.21 3.45 36.47
C SER A 412 14.50 4.13 36.96
N LEU A 413 15.40 4.49 36.03
CA LEU A 413 16.64 5.21 36.40
C LEU A 413 16.35 6.61 36.96
N ALA A 414 15.42 7.35 36.39
CA ALA A 414 15.01 8.67 36.89
C ALA A 414 14.36 8.56 38.28
N ALA A 415 13.49 7.58 38.51
CA ALA A 415 12.86 7.35 39.81
C ALA A 415 13.88 6.92 40.88
N ALA A 416 14.91 6.15 40.51
CA ALA A 416 16.03 5.82 41.39
C ALA A 416 16.79 7.08 41.84
N VAL A 417 17.13 7.95 40.88
CA VAL A 417 17.83 9.22 41.16
C VAL A 417 16.96 10.20 41.93
N LEU A 418 15.67 10.30 41.63
CA LEU A 418 14.75 11.17 42.37
C LEU A 418 14.56 10.69 43.82
N SER A 419 14.58 9.37 44.05
CA SER A 419 14.59 8.81 45.40
C SER A 419 15.86 9.19 46.15
N ALA A 420 17.02 9.16 45.49
CA ALA A 420 18.29 9.63 46.06
C ALA A 420 18.29 11.16 46.33
N PHE A 421 17.70 11.95 45.43
CA PHE A 421 17.55 13.39 45.57
C PHE A 421 16.79 13.76 46.86
N ARG A 422 15.69 13.05 47.17
CA ARG A 422 14.91 13.30 48.40
C ARG A 422 15.76 13.17 49.67
N GLU A 423 16.60 12.15 49.74
CA GLU A 423 17.50 11.97 50.88
C GLU A 423 18.55 13.09 50.96
N GLN A 424 19.03 13.54 49.80
CA GLN A 424 20.00 14.61 49.68
C GLN A 424 19.44 15.98 50.09
N VAL A 425 18.16 16.26 49.81
CA VAL A 425 17.47 17.48 50.27
C VAL A 425 17.50 17.54 51.81
N TRP A 426 17.09 16.47 52.47
CA TRP A 426 17.07 16.40 53.94
C TRP A 426 18.46 16.46 54.57
N ALA A 427 19.47 15.84 53.95
CA ALA A 427 20.86 15.93 54.40
C ALA A 427 21.41 17.38 54.28
N THR A 428 20.97 18.11 53.27
CA THR A 428 21.40 19.50 53.03
C THR A 428 20.79 20.45 54.06
N VAL A 429 19.48 20.41 54.27
CA VAL A 429 18.80 21.27 55.26
C VAL A 429 19.15 20.92 56.71
N ARG A 430 19.72 19.73 56.96
CA ARG A 430 20.23 19.33 58.29
C ARG A 430 21.66 19.79 58.55
N SER A 431 22.44 20.02 57.50
CA SER A 431 23.85 20.42 57.62
C SER A 431 24.09 21.92 57.42
N ARG A 432 23.13 22.64 56.83
CA ARG A 432 23.24 24.06 56.49
C ARG A 432 21.91 24.79 56.67
N SER A 433 21.98 26.07 57.03
CA SER A 433 20.85 26.99 56.95
C SER A 433 20.84 27.70 55.59
N LEU A 434 19.68 27.74 54.93
CA LEU A 434 19.48 28.25 53.58
C LEU A 434 18.40 29.34 53.58
N GLY A 435 18.46 30.29 52.65
CA GLY A 435 17.37 31.26 52.43
C GLY A 435 16.03 30.57 52.20
N ILE A 436 14.91 31.19 52.61
CA ILE A 436 13.56 30.63 52.39
C ILE A 436 13.31 30.39 50.90
N GLU A 437 13.68 31.35 50.04
CA GLU A 437 13.59 31.21 48.58
C GLU A 437 14.41 30.01 48.06
N THR A 438 15.62 29.83 48.57
CA THR A 438 16.50 28.70 48.23
C THR A 438 15.96 27.35 48.74
N LEU A 439 15.19 27.34 49.84
CA LEU A 439 14.50 26.15 50.31
C LEU A 439 13.30 25.82 49.42
N ASP A 440 12.50 26.81 49.05
CA ASP A 440 11.37 26.63 48.13
C ASP A 440 11.87 26.07 46.79
N ASP A 441 12.97 26.61 46.26
CA ASP A 441 13.65 26.09 45.07
C ASP A 441 14.21 24.68 45.26
N LEU A 442 14.82 24.39 46.42
CA LEU A 442 15.36 23.06 46.72
C LEU A 442 14.26 21.99 46.76
N PHE A 443 13.08 22.29 47.33
CA PHE A 443 11.96 21.35 47.41
C PHE A 443 11.18 21.22 46.09
N SER A 444 11.16 22.27 45.26
CA SER A 444 10.45 22.29 43.97
C SER A 444 11.32 21.93 42.75
N ALA A 445 12.64 21.77 42.91
CA ALA A 445 13.57 21.46 41.81
C ALA A 445 13.23 20.24 40.92
N PRO A 446 12.53 19.19 41.38
CA PRO A 446 12.05 18.11 40.50
C PRO A 446 10.83 18.49 39.64
N GLU A 447 10.09 19.52 40.04
CA GLU A 447 8.82 19.95 39.43
C GLU A 447 9.03 21.13 38.49
N THR A 448 10.00 22.01 38.80
CA THR A 448 10.35 23.17 37.98
C THR A 448 11.86 23.24 37.68
N PRO A 449 12.26 23.44 36.42
CA PRO A 449 13.66 23.62 36.07
C PRO A 449 14.17 25.01 36.47
N PHE A 450 13.29 25.98 36.72
CA PHE A 450 13.67 27.35 37.08
C PHE A 450 14.36 27.44 38.44
N SER A 451 14.10 26.50 39.34
CA SER A 451 14.81 26.42 40.63
C SER A 451 16.31 26.24 40.47
N LEU A 452 16.78 25.67 39.36
CA LEU A 452 18.21 25.54 39.05
C LEU A 452 18.88 26.87 38.68
N LEU A 453 18.13 27.96 38.49
CA LEU A 453 18.68 29.31 38.27
C LEU A 453 19.14 29.98 39.58
N ASN A 454 18.71 29.46 40.74
CA ASN A 454 19.13 29.98 42.02
C ASN A 454 20.60 29.63 42.31
N TRP A 455 21.46 30.65 42.31
CA TRP A 455 22.90 30.48 42.52
C TRP A 455 23.25 29.95 43.91
N GLU A 456 22.48 30.32 44.94
CA GLU A 456 22.68 29.80 46.30
C GLU A 456 22.34 28.30 46.34
N PHE A 457 21.27 27.86 45.67
CA PHE A 457 20.93 26.44 45.55
C PHE A 457 22.07 25.65 44.89
N LEU A 458 22.54 26.08 43.71
CA LEU A 458 23.64 25.42 42.98
C LEU A 458 24.92 25.31 43.82
N ARG A 459 25.27 26.37 44.57
CA ARG A 459 26.51 26.42 45.34
C ARG A 459 26.43 25.64 46.65
N SER A 460 25.28 25.72 47.34
CA SER A 460 25.09 25.20 48.69
C SER A 460 24.58 23.77 48.73
N ALA A 461 23.81 23.34 47.72
CA ALA A 461 23.20 22.01 47.61
C ALA A 461 23.70 21.23 46.38
N ARG A 462 25.00 21.33 46.06
CA ARG A 462 25.64 20.80 44.83
C ARG A 462 25.16 19.41 44.38
N LEU A 463 25.13 18.45 45.30
CA LEU A 463 24.70 17.09 44.99
C LEU A 463 23.21 17.03 44.64
N ALA A 464 22.34 17.75 45.35
CA ALA A 464 20.92 17.83 45.03
C ALA A 464 20.69 18.50 43.66
N SER A 465 21.45 19.55 43.34
CA SER A 465 21.39 20.21 42.04
C SER A 465 21.81 19.29 40.88
N ILE A 466 22.91 18.54 41.03
CA ILE A 466 23.36 17.56 40.01
C ILE A 466 22.30 16.46 39.79
N LEU A 467 21.69 15.96 40.86
CA LEU A 467 20.63 14.95 40.77
C LEU A 467 19.36 15.48 40.10
N SER A 468 18.99 16.74 40.37
CA SER A 468 17.88 17.41 39.69
C SER A 468 18.16 17.61 38.20
N ILE A 469 19.38 18.03 37.82
CA ILE A 469 19.81 18.14 36.42
C ILE A 469 19.68 16.79 35.70
N TYR A 470 20.09 15.68 36.33
CA TYR A 470 19.89 14.35 35.76
C TYR A 470 18.40 14.04 35.54
N GLY A 471 17.53 14.39 36.48
CA GLY A 471 16.08 14.25 36.34
C GLY A 471 15.54 14.93 35.09
N TRP A 472 15.93 16.19 34.86
CA TRP A 472 15.56 16.97 33.68
C TRP A 472 16.23 16.51 32.38
N ALA A 473 17.45 15.97 32.44
CA ALA A 473 18.16 15.42 31.29
C ALA A 473 17.71 13.99 30.93
N SER A 474 17.05 13.27 31.84
CA SER A 474 16.64 11.88 31.63
C SER A 474 15.77 11.61 30.39
N PRO A 475 14.91 12.53 29.88
CA PRO A 475 14.20 12.33 28.62
C PRO A 475 15.12 12.13 27.39
N LEU A 476 16.36 12.63 27.43
CA LEU A 476 17.35 12.41 26.36
C LEU A 476 17.65 10.92 26.13
N ILE A 477 17.47 10.08 27.16
CA ILE A 477 17.62 8.62 27.02
C ILE A 477 16.65 8.09 25.98
N ILE A 478 15.39 8.52 25.99
CA ILE A 478 14.40 8.05 25.00
C ILE A 478 14.75 8.62 23.62
N ILE A 479 15.00 9.93 23.54
CA ILE A 479 15.28 10.64 22.28
C ILE A 479 16.48 10.04 21.53
N LEU A 480 17.55 9.72 22.24
CA LEU A 480 18.78 9.20 21.62
C LEU A 480 18.70 7.69 21.33
N THR A 481 17.81 6.94 21.98
CA THR A 481 17.68 5.48 21.78
C THR A 481 16.64 5.09 20.74
N THR A 482 15.63 5.93 20.48
CA THR A 482 14.61 5.68 19.44
C THR A 482 15.19 5.57 18.04
N SER A 483 16.36 6.18 17.78
CA SER A 483 17.01 6.21 16.45
C SER A 483 18.04 5.09 16.24
N THR A 484 17.95 3.98 16.99
CA THR A 484 18.99 2.93 16.98
C THR A 484 18.62 1.64 16.23
N LEU A 485 17.34 1.45 15.90
CA LEU A 485 16.87 0.43 14.96
C LEU A 485 16.34 1.15 13.71
N LEU A 486 16.93 0.85 12.55
CA LEU A 486 16.60 1.46 11.27
C LEU A 486 16.01 0.42 10.33
N VAL A 487 15.36 0.90 9.27
CA VAL A 487 14.89 0.05 8.16
C VAL A 487 15.61 0.50 6.90
N GLU A 488 16.36 -0.41 6.27
CA GLU A 488 17.10 -0.16 5.05
C GLU A 488 16.56 -1.05 3.92
N PRO A 489 16.32 -0.50 2.71
CA PRO A 489 16.00 -1.32 1.54
C PRO A 489 17.24 -2.10 1.10
N ARG A 490 17.08 -3.41 0.89
CA ARG A 490 18.11 -4.28 0.30
C ARG A 490 17.50 -5.23 -0.72
N LYS A 491 18.27 -5.52 -1.77
CA LYS A 491 17.96 -6.55 -2.75
C LYS A 491 18.40 -7.91 -2.24
N GLN A 492 17.46 -8.84 -2.08
CA GLN A 492 17.77 -10.24 -1.79
C GLN A 492 17.96 -10.96 -3.12
N VAL A 493 19.08 -11.67 -3.29
CA VAL A 493 19.39 -12.47 -4.48
C VAL A 493 19.64 -13.92 -4.05
N GLU A 494 19.01 -14.86 -4.73
CA GLU A 494 19.10 -16.29 -4.46
C GLU A 494 19.32 -17.06 -5.76
N ASN A 495 20.40 -17.85 -5.83
CA ASN A 495 20.64 -18.79 -6.93
C ASN A 495 19.95 -20.12 -6.58
N THR A 496 18.98 -20.55 -7.39
CA THR A 496 18.15 -21.72 -7.11
C THR A 496 17.76 -22.46 -8.39
N MET A 497 16.94 -23.51 -8.28
CA MET A 497 16.39 -24.23 -9.43
C MET A 497 14.93 -23.85 -9.62
N CYS A 498 14.56 -23.37 -10.81
CA CYS A 498 13.20 -23.02 -11.16
C CYS A 498 12.54 -24.12 -11.98
N THR A 499 11.23 -24.25 -11.81
CA THR A 499 10.37 -25.19 -12.55
C THR A 499 9.78 -24.52 -13.79
N GLY A 500 9.54 -25.30 -14.84
CA GLY A 500 8.69 -24.85 -15.95
C GLY A 500 9.33 -23.91 -16.97
N ILE A 501 10.68 -23.88 -17.06
CA ILE A 501 11.37 -23.15 -18.14
C ILE A 501 11.22 -23.93 -19.45
N ARG A 502 10.78 -23.24 -20.51
CA ARG A 502 10.63 -23.79 -21.87
C ARG A 502 11.84 -23.44 -22.75
N SER A 503 12.07 -24.25 -23.78
CA SER A 503 13.08 -24.07 -24.83
C SER A 503 12.55 -24.59 -26.17
N LEU A 504 13.32 -24.42 -27.26
CA LEU A 504 12.98 -24.93 -28.59
C LEU A 504 13.90 -26.10 -28.98
N ASN A 505 13.34 -27.12 -29.60
CA ASN A 505 14.06 -28.23 -30.21
C ASN A 505 13.33 -28.74 -31.47
N PHE A 506 13.81 -28.29 -32.63
CA PHE A 506 13.27 -28.67 -33.93
C PHE A 506 13.55 -30.12 -34.35
N ALA A 507 14.42 -30.85 -33.62
CA ALA A 507 14.62 -32.27 -33.87
C ALA A 507 13.34 -33.10 -33.60
N LEU A 508 12.40 -32.58 -32.81
CA LEU A 508 11.15 -33.28 -32.50
C LEU A 508 10.15 -33.34 -33.67
N GLU A 509 10.35 -32.56 -34.74
CA GLU A 509 9.57 -32.70 -35.98
C GLU A 509 9.79 -34.05 -36.67
N GLN A 510 10.82 -34.81 -36.29
CA GLN A 510 10.98 -36.20 -36.73
C GLN A 510 9.89 -37.14 -36.23
N ASN A 511 9.18 -36.76 -35.15
CA ASN A 511 8.08 -37.56 -34.62
C ASN A 511 6.96 -37.66 -35.66
N ASP A 512 6.28 -38.82 -35.70
CA ASP A 512 5.17 -39.00 -36.62
C ASP A 512 3.96 -38.17 -36.19
N TRP A 513 3.68 -37.11 -36.95
CA TRP A 513 2.57 -36.16 -36.75
C TRP A 513 1.19 -36.83 -36.80
N ARG A 514 1.09 -38.05 -37.35
CA ARG A 514 -0.15 -38.85 -37.41
C ARG A 514 -0.52 -39.48 -36.08
N ASN A 515 0.45 -39.63 -35.17
CA ASN A 515 0.18 -40.13 -33.83
C ASN A 515 -0.27 -38.98 -32.96
N GLU A 516 -1.59 -38.85 -32.77
CA GLU A 516 -2.19 -37.78 -31.98
C GLU A 516 -1.65 -37.75 -30.55
N LYS A 517 -0.79 -36.77 -30.24
CA LYS A 517 -0.42 -36.43 -28.87
C LYS A 517 -1.23 -35.24 -28.40
N LYS A 518 -1.64 -35.28 -27.13
CA LYS A 518 -2.31 -34.16 -26.47
C LYS A 518 -1.37 -33.46 -25.50
N ILE A 519 -1.16 -32.17 -25.72
CA ILE A 519 -0.39 -31.26 -24.88
C ILE A 519 -1.37 -30.29 -24.23
N ASP A 520 -1.42 -30.26 -22.89
CA ASP A 520 -2.37 -29.40 -22.14
C ASP A 520 -3.84 -29.52 -22.64
N GLY A 521 -4.25 -30.73 -23.03
CA GLY A 521 -5.59 -31.01 -23.55
C GLY A 521 -5.84 -30.63 -25.02
N LYS A 522 -4.86 -30.04 -25.73
CA LYS A 522 -4.92 -29.70 -27.16
C LYS A 522 -4.04 -30.63 -27.98
N LEU A 523 -4.34 -30.81 -29.25
CA LEU A 523 -3.49 -31.62 -30.15
C LEU A 523 -2.15 -30.93 -30.39
N GLU A 524 -1.09 -31.73 -30.43
CA GLU A 524 0.23 -31.32 -30.89
C GLU A 524 0.15 -30.70 -32.30
N ILE A 525 0.88 -29.61 -32.50
CA ILE A 525 0.90 -28.85 -33.76
C ILE A 525 2.28 -28.97 -34.39
N SER A 526 2.34 -29.55 -35.60
CA SER A 526 3.54 -29.49 -36.45
C SER A 526 3.62 -28.15 -37.20
N PHE A 527 4.83 -27.70 -37.48
CA PHE A 527 5.11 -26.51 -38.30
C PHE A 527 4.76 -26.70 -39.77
N SER A 528 4.77 -27.96 -40.21
CA SER A 528 4.69 -28.35 -41.60
C SER A 528 3.46 -29.20 -41.85
N LEU A 529 2.73 -28.90 -42.92
CA LEU A 529 1.72 -29.79 -43.47
C LEU A 529 2.40 -30.76 -44.43
N TRP A 530 2.13 -32.05 -44.25
CA TRP A 530 2.80 -33.15 -44.95
C TRP A 530 1.83 -33.89 -45.89
N ASN A 531 2.30 -34.22 -47.10
CA ASN A 531 1.61 -35.12 -48.02
C ASN A 531 2.33 -36.48 -48.09
N THR A 532 1.60 -37.51 -48.50
CA THR A 532 2.09 -38.89 -48.55
C THR A 532 2.01 -39.46 -49.95
N THR A 533 3.01 -40.23 -50.36
CA THR A 533 2.99 -40.95 -51.65
C THR A 533 2.09 -42.19 -51.65
N SER A 534 1.73 -42.71 -50.46
CA SER A 534 0.87 -43.90 -50.30
C SER A 534 0.08 -43.83 -48.99
N SER A 535 -1.08 -44.48 -48.94
CA SER A 535 -1.87 -44.69 -47.73
C SER A 535 -1.30 -45.78 -46.81
N GLU A 536 -0.41 -46.64 -47.32
CA GLU A 536 0.28 -47.68 -46.56
C GLU A 536 1.70 -47.23 -46.22
N THR A 537 1.94 -46.98 -44.92
CA THR A 537 3.23 -46.47 -44.40
C THR A 537 4.39 -47.47 -44.48
N SER A 538 4.11 -48.74 -44.79
CA SER A 538 5.08 -49.81 -44.92
C SER A 538 5.52 -50.10 -46.37
N ALA A 539 4.96 -49.39 -47.36
CA ALA A 539 5.30 -49.62 -48.77
C ALA A 539 6.75 -49.19 -49.05
N SER A 540 7.46 -49.91 -49.94
CA SER A 540 8.87 -49.64 -50.28
C SER A 540 9.12 -48.28 -50.96
N HIS A 541 8.06 -47.63 -51.44
CA HIS A 541 8.08 -46.29 -52.05
C HIS A 541 7.35 -45.24 -51.21
N PHE A 542 6.99 -45.59 -49.96
CA PHE A 542 6.36 -44.66 -49.04
C PHE A 542 7.38 -43.63 -48.56
N PHE A 543 7.06 -42.36 -48.75
CA PHE A 543 7.72 -41.26 -48.07
C PHE A 543 6.76 -40.08 -47.94
N ASP A 544 6.99 -39.28 -46.91
CA ASP A 544 6.27 -38.05 -46.65
C ASP A 544 7.05 -36.89 -47.27
N TYR A 545 6.36 -36.00 -47.98
CA TYR A 545 6.96 -34.79 -48.51
C TYR A 545 6.23 -33.55 -48.03
N TRP A 546 6.99 -32.49 -47.83
CA TRP A 546 6.47 -31.21 -47.37
C TRP A 546 5.48 -30.64 -48.40
N HIS A 547 4.34 -30.14 -47.94
CA HIS A 547 3.34 -29.50 -48.78
C HIS A 547 3.30 -27.99 -48.59
N SER A 548 3.10 -27.53 -47.35
CA SER A 548 2.98 -26.10 -47.01
C SER A 548 3.22 -25.87 -45.51
N PRO A 549 3.37 -24.61 -45.06
CA PRO A 549 3.32 -24.30 -43.64
C PRO A 549 1.94 -24.64 -43.05
N SER A 550 1.87 -25.00 -41.76
CA SER A 550 0.60 -25.23 -41.07
C SER A 550 -0.19 -23.93 -40.86
N GLU A 551 -1.53 -24.02 -40.87
CA GLU A 551 -2.40 -22.84 -40.70
C GLU A 551 -2.24 -22.21 -39.30
N GLN A 552 -2.02 -23.03 -38.28
CA GLN A 552 -1.81 -22.58 -36.91
C GLN A 552 -0.50 -21.79 -36.76
N LEU A 553 0.55 -22.14 -37.52
CA LEU A 553 1.78 -21.36 -37.57
C LEU A 553 1.54 -20.00 -38.22
N LYS A 554 0.80 -19.95 -39.34
CA LYS A 554 0.44 -18.68 -40.01
C LYS A 554 -0.36 -17.78 -39.07
N GLU A 555 -1.38 -18.32 -38.41
CA GLU A 555 -2.23 -17.58 -37.48
C GLU A 555 -1.44 -17.00 -36.30
N LEU A 556 -0.48 -17.75 -35.75
CA LEU A 556 0.40 -17.26 -34.68
C LEU A 556 1.27 -16.09 -35.20
N VAL A 557 1.88 -16.24 -36.37
CA VAL A 557 2.74 -15.20 -36.95
C VAL A 557 1.94 -13.93 -37.26
N ASP A 558 0.76 -14.06 -37.86
CA ASP A 558 -0.16 -12.94 -38.11
C ASP A 558 -0.49 -12.19 -36.81
N LYS A 559 -0.90 -12.91 -35.75
CA LYS A 559 -1.21 -12.31 -34.45
C LYS A 559 -0.02 -11.57 -33.84
N SER A 560 1.17 -12.18 -33.87
CA SER A 560 2.40 -11.54 -33.34
C SER A 560 2.83 -10.33 -34.15
N THR A 561 2.56 -10.33 -35.46
CA THR A 561 2.89 -9.24 -36.37
C THR A 561 1.95 -8.06 -36.13
N ASP A 562 0.65 -8.32 -36.05
CA ASP A 562 -0.36 -7.28 -35.81
C ASP A 562 -0.25 -6.65 -34.41
N SER A 563 0.20 -7.40 -33.40
CA SER A 563 0.48 -6.87 -32.07
C SER A 563 1.80 -6.10 -31.98
N GLY A 564 2.75 -6.35 -32.90
CA GLY A 564 4.12 -5.84 -32.85
C GLY A 564 4.93 -6.37 -31.65
N ALA A 565 4.49 -7.47 -31.02
CA ALA A 565 5.09 -8.04 -29.82
C ALA A 565 4.92 -9.56 -29.77
N PRO A 566 5.85 -10.30 -29.13
CA PRO A 566 5.75 -11.76 -29.08
C PRO A 566 4.53 -12.21 -28.25
N PHE A 567 3.83 -13.25 -28.71
CA PHE A 567 2.69 -13.80 -28.00
C PHE A 567 3.16 -14.77 -26.90
N VAL A 568 3.04 -14.35 -25.64
CA VAL A 568 3.56 -15.09 -24.48
C VAL A 568 2.46 -15.22 -23.43
N ASP A 569 2.30 -16.41 -22.86
CA ASP A 569 1.29 -16.66 -21.81
C ASP A 569 1.66 -15.91 -20.52
N PRO A 570 0.83 -14.96 -20.05
CA PRO A 570 1.10 -14.20 -18.82
C PRO A 570 1.06 -15.05 -17.55
N THR A 571 0.45 -16.24 -17.59
CA THR A 571 0.40 -17.18 -16.45
C THR A 571 1.72 -17.91 -16.19
N ASP A 572 2.65 -17.90 -17.16
CA ASP A 572 3.94 -18.57 -17.05
C ASP A 572 4.78 -18.00 -15.89
N LYS A 573 4.66 -16.71 -15.57
CA LYS A 573 5.39 -16.09 -14.43
C LYS A 573 5.07 -16.78 -13.10
N VAL A 574 3.79 -17.07 -12.85
CA VAL A 574 3.34 -17.63 -11.55
C VAL A 574 3.81 -19.06 -11.39
N LYS A 575 3.84 -19.84 -12.48
CA LYS A 575 4.36 -21.21 -12.52
C LYS A 575 5.90 -21.26 -12.36
N PHE A 576 6.59 -20.26 -12.90
CA PHE A 576 8.05 -20.23 -13.01
C PHE A 576 8.78 -19.60 -11.80
N CYS A 577 8.33 -18.41 -11.39
CA CYS A 577 9.15 -17.52 -10.55
C CYS A 577 8.75 -17.49 -9.08
N MET A 578 7.66 -18.16 -8.70
CA MET A 578 6.94 -17.97 -7.43
C MET A 578 6.38 -16.55 -7.27
N LYS A 579 5.35 -16.41 -6.44
CA LYS A 579 4.71 -15.11 -6.17
C LYS A 579 5.72 -14.18 -5.47
N ASP A 580 5.78 -12.92 -5.90
CA ASP A 580 6.60 -11.83 -5.32
C ASP A 580 8.13 -11.95 -5.48
N TRP A 581 8.59 -12.72 -6.47
CA TRP A 581 9.99 -12.74 -6.89
C TRP A 581 10.14 -12.30 -8.35
N ASN A 582 11.28 -11.68 -8.64
CA ASN A 582 11.80 -11.47 -9.98
C ASN A 582 12.81 -12.57 -10.30
N CYS A 583 12.81 -13.11 -11.51
CA CYS A 583 13.67 -14.25 -11.86
C CYS A 583 14.39 -14.01 -13.16
N THR A 584 15.63 -14.48 -13.23
CA THR A 584 16.47 -14.43 -14.43
C THR A 584 17.04 -15.82 -14.69
N THR A 585 17.01 -16.24 -15.95
CA THR A 585 17.56 -17.53 -16.40
C THR A 585 18.08 -17.37 -17.82
N THR A 586 19.00 -18.23 -18.22
CA THR A 586 19.51 -18.25 -19.59
C THR A 586 19.30 -19.64 -20.16
N ILE A 587 18.79 -19.71 -21.40
CA ILE A 587 18.64 -20.96 -22.14
C ILE A 587 19.42 -20.88 -23.45
N ASP A 588 19.91 -22.02 -23.90
CA ASP A 588 20.56 -22.19 -25.19
C ASP A 588 19.70 -23.12 -26.05
N PHE A 589 19.49 -22.79 -27.32
CA PHE A 589 18.74 -23.65 -28.25
C PHE A 589 19.15 -23.44 -29.71
N ARG A 590 18.81 -24.42 -30.55
CA ARG A 590 19.09 -24.41 -32.00
C ARG A 590 17.80 -24.19 -32.79
N ALA A 591 17.81 -23.18 -33.65
CA ALA A 591 16.65 -22.72 -34.42
C ALA A 591 17.11 -22.08 -35.75
N PRO A 592 16.23 -21.92 -36.74
CA PRO A 592 16.60 -21.19 -37.95
C PRO A 592 16.85 -19.71 -37.61
N GLY A 593 17.67 -19.03 -38.40
CA GLY A 593 17.98 -17.61 -38.22
C GLY A 593 18.44 -16.97 -39.53
N TYR A 594 18.10 -15.70 -39.74
CA TYR A 594 18.52 -15.00 -40.96
C TYR A 594 19.85 -14.29 -40.73
N LYS A 595 20.83 -14.60 -41.57
CA LYS A 595 22.09 -13.87 -41.62
C LYS A 595 22.02 -12.89 -42.77
N CYS A 596 21.95 -11.61 -42.45
CA CYS A 596 21.88 -10.55 -43.44
C CYS A 596 23.26 -9.94 -43.73
N THR A 597 23.59 -9.79 -45.00
CA THR A 597 24.80 -9.13 -45.51
C THR A 597 24.41 -7.99 -46.44
N GLU A 598 25.02 -6.83 -46.26
CA GLU A 598 24.89 -5.72 -47.19
C GLU A 598 25.73 -5.99 -48.44
N LEU A 599 25.07 -5.97 -49.61
CA LEU A 599 25.72 -6.20 -50.90
C LEU A 599 26.13 -4.89 -51.57
N ALA A 600 25.32 -3.85 -51.41
CA ALA A 600 25.56 -2.54 -52.01
C ALA A 600 24.82 -1.43 -51.25
N ARG A 601 25.38 -0.22 -51.27
CA ARG A 601 24.79 0.97 -50.66
C ARG A 601 25.02 2.19 -51.52
N GLY A 602 23.97 3.01 -51.64
CA GLY A 602 24.02 4.26 -52.36
C GLY A 602 23.61 4.13 -53.82
N VAL A 603 23.34 5.29 -54.40
CA VAL A 603 22.84 5.43 -55.77
C VAL A 603 23.92 5.00 -56.77
N GLY A 604 23.58 4.08 -57.69
CA GLY A 604 24.51 3.58 -58.71
C GLY A 604 25.48 2.49 -58.24
N ALA A 605 25.32 1.97 -57.02
CA ALA A 605 26.14 0.87 -56.52
C ALA A 605 25.79 -0.45 -57.24
N GLN A 606 26.80 -1.10 -57.84
CA GLN A 606 26.66 -2.43 -58.47
C GLN A 606 27.20 -3.52 -57.55
N ASN A 607 26.53 -4.68 -57.54
CA ASN A 607 27.02 -5.87 -56.87
C ASN A 607 28.28 -6.38 -57.58
N SER A 608 29.40 -6.52 -56.86
CA SER A 608 30.66 -7.03 -57.42
C SER A 608 30.96 -8.50 -57.07
N SER A 609 30.12 -9.18 -56.27
CA SER A 609 30.46 -10.52 -55.77
C SER A 609 29.32 -11.38 -55.21
N GLY A 610 28.03 -11.08 -55.43
CA GLY A 610 26.92 -11.93 -54.95
C GLY A 610 26.37 -12.92 -56.00
N PRO A 611 25.75 -14.04 -55.58
CA PRO A 611 25.15 -15.02 -56.48
C PRO A 611 24.05 -14.40 -57.35
N SER A 612 23.90 -14.89 -58.59
CA SER A 612 22.91 -14.40 -59.55
C SER A 612 21.49 -14.58 -59.02
N ALA A 613 20.86 -13.48 -58.61
CA ALA A 613 19.45 -13.48 -58.26
C ALA A 613 18.60 -13.74 -59.52
N TRP A 614 17.48 -14.47 -59.37
CA TRP A 614 16.54 -14.79 -60.47
C TRP A 614 15.77 -13.60 -61.06
N PHE A 615 16.04 -12.38 -60.60
CA PHE A 615 15.47 -11.14 -61.11
C PHE A 615 16.59 -10.14 -61.43
N PRO A 616 16.47 -9.36 -62.53
CA PRO A 616 17.43 -8.31 -62.86
C PRO A 616 17.63 -7.36 -61.67
N TYR A 617 18.89 -7.08 -61.30
CA TYR A 617 19.19 -6.14 -60.20
C TYR A 617 18.66 -4.72 -60.45
N GLU A 618 18.44 -4.37 -61.71
CA GLU A 618 17.83 -3.12 -62.17
C GLU A 618 16.39 -2.94 -61.62
N ASP A 619 15.71 -4.03 -61.27
CA ASP A 619 14.34 -4.02 -60.73
C ASP A 619 14.27 -3.81 -59.20
N LEU A 620 15.40 -3.95 -58.49
CA LEU A 620 15.44 -3.96 -57.01
C LEU A 620 15.96 -2.66 -56.38
N ALA A 621 16.86 -1.97 -57.09
CA ALA A 621 17.48 -0.75 -56.63
C ALA A 621 17.42 0.27 -57.77
N PRO A 622 16.92 1.50 -57.52
CA PRO A 622 16.83 2.50 -58.58
C PRO A 622 18.22 2.80 -59.15
N THR A 623 18.42 2.50 -60.43
CA THR A 623 19.59 2.92 -61.20
C THR A 623 19.37 4.35 -61.70
N GLY A 624 20.15 5.32 -61.19
CA GLY A 624 20.13 6.72 -61.64
C GLY A 624 20.25 7.72 -60.47
N ASP A 625 20.62 8.97 -60.72
CA ASP A 625 21.09 9.95 -59.71
C ASP A 625 20.06 10.43 -58.65
N TYR A 626 18.88 9.82 -58.55
CA TYR A 626 17.75 10.34 -57.74
C TYR A 626 17.10 9.27 -56.85
N THR A 627 16.93 9.58 -55.56
CA THR A 627 16.03 8.85 -54.64
C THR A 627 14.62 9.48 -54.72
N TYR A 628 13.59 8.70 -55.01
CA TYR A 628 12.19 9.17 -55.08
C TYR A 628 11.56 9.24 -53.68
N ILE A 629 10.88 10.36 -53.37
CA ILE A 629 10.12 10.55 -52.12
C ILE A 629 8.63 10.65 -52.48
N ALA A 630 7.80 9.79 -51.90
CA ALA A 630 6.35 9.95 -51.94
C ALA A 630 5.91 10.94 -50.86
N ARG A 631 5.31 12.08 -51.25
CA ARG A 631 4.64 12.98 -50.30
C ARG A 631 3.17 12.61 -50.19
N TYR A 632 2.72 12.32 -48.98
CA TYR A 632 1.29 12.13 -48.68
C TYR A 632 0.64 13.45 -48.24
N SER A 633 -0.67 13.58 -48.47
CA SER A 633 -1.49 14.76 -48.17
C SER A 633 -1.42 15.21 -46.70
N GLU A 634 -1.29 16.53 -46.51
CA GLU A 634 -0.89 17.26 -45.28
C GLU A 634 -1.84 17.22 -44.06
N ASN A 635 -2.82 16.32 -43.95
CA ASN A 635 -3.88 16.45 -42.93
C ASN A 635 -3.94 15.38 -41.83
N LYS A 636 -2.84 14.67 -41.54
CA LYS A 636 -2.74 13.84 -40.32
C LYS A 636 -1.42 14.07 -39.61
N ALA A 637 -1.48 14.50 -38.35
CA ALA A 637 -0.32 14.50 -37.47
C ALA A 637 0.10 13.04 -37.21
N TYR A 638 1.23 12.62 -37.78
CA TYR A 638 1.82 11.32 -37.52
C TYR A 638 2.79 11.39 -36.33
N PRO A 639 2.97 10.29 -35.59
CA PRO A 639 4.00 10.19 -34.54
C PRO A 639 5.39 10.44 -35.13
N LYS A 640 6.35 10.84 -34.29
CA LYS A 640 7.74 11.15 -34.65
C LYS A 640 8.35 10.07 -35.57
N SER A 641 8.38 10.32 -36.88
CA SER A 641 9.07 9.43 -37.83
C SER A 641 10.57 9.62 -37.68
N PRO A 642 11.39 8.55 -37.64
CA PRO A 642 12.84 8.64 -37.51
C PRO A 642 13.52 9.28 -38.74
N PHE A 643 12.79 9.43 -39.84
CA PHE A 643 13.27 10.05 -41.08
C PHE A 643 13.12 11.57 -41.11
N LEU A 644 12.42 12.17 -40.13
CA LEU A 644 12.18 13.60 -40.05
C LEU A 644 13.06 14.24 -38.96
N ASP A 645 13.78 15.29 -39.33
CA ASP A 645 14.48 16.17 -38.38
C ASP A 645 13.44 16.88 -37.50
N THR A 646 13.47 16.60 -36.20
CA THR A 646 12.47 17.06 -35.24
C THR A 646 12.46 18.57 -35.02
N GLU A 647 13.52 19.30 -35.41
CA GLU A 647 13.56 20.76 -35.25
C GLU A 647 13.00 21.52 -36.46
N ASN A 648 13.19 20.98 -37.67
CA ASN A 648 12.86 21.68 -38.93
C ASN A 648 11.81 20.95 -39.80
N ASN A 649 11.36 19.76 -39.38
CA ASN A 649 10.48 18.88 -40.15
C ASN A 649 11.06 18.57 -41.55
N THR A 650 12.39 18.58 -41.67
CA THR A 650 13.12 18.30 -42.91
C THR A 650 13.61 16.86 -42.93
N LEU A 651 13.57 16.22 -44.09
CA LEU A 651 13.95 14.81 -44.22
C LEU A 651 15.46 14.61 -44.08
N ASN A 652 15.88 13.66 -43.25
CA ASN A 652 17.29 13.32 -43.08
C ASN A 652 17.79 12.55 -44.32
N ARG A 653 18.58 13.22 -45.17
CA ARG A 653 19.06 12.68 -46.45
C ARG A 653 20.09 11.56 -46.31
N GLU A 654 20.77 11.44 -45.17
CA GLU A 654 21.72 10.34 -44.93
C GLU A 654 20.99 9.00 -44.72
N LEU A 655 19.76 9.05 -44.20
CA LEU A 655 18.90 7.87 -43.97
C LEU A 655 18.13 7.41 -45.22
N LEU A 656 18.23 8.14 -46.34
CA LEU A 656 17.53 7.85 -47.61
C LEU A 656 18.41 7.16 -48.66
N GLN A 657 19.53 6.58 -48.26
CA GLN A 657 20.38 5.85 -49.19
C GLN A 657 19.75 4.49 -49.53
N PRO A 658 19.62 4.13 -50.81
CA PRO A 658 19.19 2.77 -51.15
C PRO A 658 20.26 1.78 -50.66
N VAL A 659 19.82 0.69 -50.03
CA VAL A 659 20.69 -0.38 -49.56
C VAL A 659 20.17 -1.69 -50.11
N LEU A 660 21.03 -2.44 -50.79
CA LEU A 660 20.75 -3.81 -51.21
C LEU A 660 21.29 -4.76 -50.14
N GLN A 661 20.40 -5.54 -49.54
CA GLN A 661 20.73 -6.50 -48.51
C GLN A 661 20.28 -7.90 -48.93
N MET A 662 21.13 -8.89 -48.67
CA MET A 662 20.83 -10.30 -48.86
C MET A 662 20.74 -10.95 -47.49
N CYS A 663 19.62 -11.62 -47.22
CA CYS A 663 19.41 -12.34 -45.97
C CYS A 663 19.20 -13.82 -46.27
N GLU A 664 20.10 -14.64 -45.76
CA GLU A 664 20.12 -16.08 -45.97
C GLU A 664 19.66 -16.80 -44.70
N LEU A 665 18.93 -17.91 -44.85
CA LEU A 665 18.47 -18.70 -43.72
C LEU A 665 19.56 -19.69 -43.29
N TYR A 666 19.99 -19.61 -42.04
CA TYR A 666 21.00 -20.47 -41.42
C TYR A 666 20.41 -21.26 -40.27
N ASP A 667 20.95 -22.44 -40.06
CA ASP A 667 20.83 -23.14 -38.80
C ASP A 667 21.68 -22.43 -37.74
N THR A 668 21.06 -21.98 -36.65
CA THR A 668 21.64 -20.99 -35.73
C THR A 668 21.49 -21.45 -34.28
N GLU A 669 22.58 -21.36 -33.51
CA GLU A 669 22.54 -21.50 -32.05
C GLU A 669 22.27 -20.15 -31.40
N TYR A 670 21.20 -20.09 -30.62
CA TYR A 670 20.77 -18.92 -29.88
C TYR A 670 21.05 -19.08 -28.40
N LYS A 671 21.46 -17.97 -27.78
CA LYS A 671 21.53 -17.82 -26.33
C LYS A 671 20.54 -16.76 -25.86
N LEU A 672 19.49 -17.20 -25.17
CA LEU A 672 18.37 -16.36 -24.75
C LEU A 672 18.40 -16.15 -23.25
N ASN A 673 18.51 -14.89 -22.83
CA ASN A 673 18.31 -14.49 -21.45
C ASN A 673 16.83 -14.15 -21.23
N ILE A 674 16.22 -14.79 -20.25
CA ILE A 674 14.82 -14.62 -19.88
C ILE A 674 14.78 -14.00 -18.50
N SER A 675 14.20 -12.81 -18.39
CA SER A 675 14.01 -12.10 -17.14
C SER A 675 12.55 -11.78 -16.93
N TYR A 676 12.02 -12.08 -15.74
CA TYR A 676 10.68 -11.72 -15.32
C TYR A 676 10.80 -10.64 -14.25
N GLU A 677 10.45 -9.41 -14.62
CA GLU A 677 10.38 -8.24 -13.74
C GLU A 677 8.94 -7.73 -13.76
N ASP A 678 8.36 -7.41 -12.60
CA ASP A 678 7.11 -6.64 -12.47
C ASP A 678 5.89 -7.13 -13.28
N MET A 679 5.85 -8.43 -13.60
CA MET A 679 4.77 -9.16 -14.30
C MET A 679 4.90 -9.22 -15.83
N GLU A 680 5.97 -8.68 -16.40
CA GLU A 680 6.24 -8.79 -17.82
C GLU A 680 7.45 -9.70 -18.09
N PRO A 681 7.30 -10.74 -18.95
CA PRO A 681 8.43 -11.52 -19.40
C PRO A 681 9.26 -10.69 -20.39
N ARG A 682 10.55 -10.58 -20.13
CA ARG A 682 11.52 -9.95 -21.03
C ARG A 682 12.44 -11.03 -21.58
N TYR A 683 12.54 -11.05 -22.89
CA TYR A 683 13.35 -11.98 -23.66
C TYR A 683 14.45 -11.19 -24.35
N ASN A 684 15.70 -11.56 -24.11
CA ASN A 684 16.84 -10.87 -24.69
C ASN A 684 17.84 -11.89 -25.27
N PHE A 685 17.96 -11.91 -26.59
CA PHE A 685 18.97 -12.72 -27.26
C PHE A 685 20.35 -12.11 -27.05
N THR A 686 21.21 -12.82 -26.32
CA THR A 686 22.56 -12.36 -25.95
C THR A 686 23.65 -12.88 -26.88
N GLY A 687 23.35 -13.89 -27.70
CA GLY A 687 24.30 -14.49 -28.63
C GLY A 687 23.62 -15.29 -29.73
N ARG A 688 24.25 -15.30 -30.91
CA ARG A 688 23.82 -16.00 -32.12
C ARG A 688 25.05 -16.55 -32.81
N ILE A 689 25.06 -17.85 -33.07
CA ILE A 689 26.15 -18.51 -33.82
C ILE A 689 25.52 -19.17 -35.05
N TYR A 690 25.76 -18.58 -36.21
CA TYR A 690 25.31 -19.12 -37.50
C TYR A 690 26.21 -20.30 -37.90
N LEU A 691 25.65 -21.51 -37.96
CA LEU A 691 26.39 -22.74 -38.19
C LEU A 691 26.56 -23.02 -39.70
N VAL A 692 25.45 -23.32 -40.39
CA VAL A 692 25.42 -23.69 -41.81
C VAL A 692 24.17 -23.11 -42.49
N PRO A 693 24.23 -22.75 -43.78
CA PRO A 693 23.04 -22.37 -44.54
C PRO A 693 22.04 -23.54 -44.57
N VAL A 694 20.74 -23.24 -44.44
CA VAL A 694 19.67 -24.25 -44.55
C VAL A 694 19.52 -24.74 -45.99
N ILE A 695 19.78 -23.86 -46.96
CA ILE A 695 19.87 -24.18 -48.38
C ILE A 695 21.27 -23.74 -48.81
N ASP A 696 22.10 -24.70 -49.19
CA ASP A 696 23.51 -24.51 -49.59
C ASP A 696 23.71 -25.04 -51.02
N THR A 697 22.82 -24.67 -51.94
CA THR A 697 22.85 -25.12 -53.34
C THR A 697 22.79 -23.92 -54.27
N GLU A 698 23.67 -23.90 -55.28
CA GLU A 698 23.64 -22.94 -56.37
C GLU A 698 22.81 -23.51 -57.53
N PHE A 699 21.97 -22.66 -58.13
CA PHE A 699 21.16 -23.02 -59.30
C PHE A 699 21.85 -22.52 -60.57
N ALA A 700 22.24 -23.43 -61.45
CA ALA A 700 22.76 -23.11 -62.77
C ALA A 700 21.59 -23.00 -63.76
N ASP A 701 21.29 -21.78 -64.20
CA ASP A 701 20.25 -21.51 -65.19
C ASP A 701 20.68 -21.99 -66.59
N GLY A 702 19.79 -22.71 -67.29
CA GLY A 702 20.01 -23.13 -68.68
C GLY A 702 20.66 -24.51 -68.85
N GLU A 703 20.80 -25.26 -67.75
CA GLU A 703 21.22 -26.66 -67.76
C GLU A 703 20.05 -27.54 -67.29
N ASP A 704 19.47 -28.35 -68.19
CA ASP A 704 18.44 -29.35 -67.87
C ASP A 704 18.97 -30.30 -66.79
N ALA A 705 18.24 -30.41 -65.67
CA ALA A 705 18.57 -31.33 -64.60
C ALA A 705 18.14 -32.77 -64.97
N ASP A 706 19.05 -33.74 -64.83
CA ASP A 706 18.72 -35.18 -64.92
C ASP A 706 18.23 -35.70 -63.55
N ASP A 707 17.35 -34.93 -62.90
CA ASP A 707 16.82 -35.21 -61.56
C ASP A 707 15.30 -35.51 -61.56
N GLY A 708 14.68 -35.48 -62.75
CA GLY A 708 13.28 -35.84 -62.96
C GLY A 708 12.29 -34.68 -62.85
N THR A 709 12.76 -33.44 -62.75
CA THR A 709 11.94 -32.23 -62.91
C THR A 709 11.80 -31.86 -64.40
N MET A 710 10.83 -31.00 -64.74
CA MET A 710 10.69 -30.41 -66.09
C MET A 710 11.23 -28.97 -66.11
N ASP A 711 12.17 -28.64 -65.25
CA ASP A 711 12.83 -27.32 -65.24
C ASP A 711 14.21 -27.38 -65.92
N ASN A 712 14.64 -26.23 -66.43
CA ASN A 712 15.91 -26.06 -67.14
C ASN A 712 16.96 -25.47 -66.17
N THR A 713 17.03 -26.06 -64.97
CA THR A 713 17.82 -25.53 -63.86
C THR A 713 18.47 -26.67 -63.10
N THR A 714 19.80 -26.72 -63.03
CA THR A 714 20.53 -27.75 -62.27
C THR A 714 21.01 -27.22 -60.92
N ALA A 715 20.66 -27.89 -59.83
CA ALA A 715 21.12 -27.56 -58.47
C ALA A 715 22.47 -28.23 -58.15
N THR A 716 23.48 -27.46 -57.75
CA THR A 716 24.82 -27.98 -57.44
C THR A 716 25.37 -27.47 -56.10
N PRO A 717 26.21 -28.26 -55.38
CA PRO A 717 26.53 -29.65 -55.66
C PRO A 717 25.38 -30.59 -55.24
N GLN A 718 25.16 -31.67 -56.01
CA GLN A 718 24.12 -32.68 -55.71
C GLN A 718 24.28 -33.32 -54.31
N SER A 719 25.49 -33.29 -53.74
CA SER A 719 25.73 -33.74 -52.36
C SER A 719 24.93 -32.98 -51.30
N ASN A 720 24.44 -31.79 -51.63
CA ASN A 720 23.68 -30.93 -50.72
C ASN A 720 22.16 -31.13 -50.85
N SER A 721 21.70 -32.01 -51.75
CA SER A 721 20.29 -32.37 -51.89
C SER A 721 19.77 -33.09 -50.65
N ILE A 722 18.60 -32.67 -50.16
CA ILE A 722 17.95 -33.25 -48.98
C ILE A 722 16.83 -34.18 -49.46
N TYR A 723 17.02 -35.47 -49.25
CA TYR A 723 16.08 -36.49 -49.72
C TYR A 723 15.03 -36.82 -48.64
N PRO A 724 13.75 -37.05 -49.02
CA PRO A 724 12.70 -37.47 -48.07
C PRO A 724 12.98 -38.77 -47.31
N THR A 725 13.93 -39.57 -47.80
CA THR A 725 14.41 -40.80 -47.14
C THR A 725 15.27 -40.52 -45.91
N ASP A 726 15.91 -39.35 -45.81
CA ASP A 726 16.56 -38.87 -44.59
C ASP A 726 15.54 -38.09 -43.75
N VAL A 727 14.70 -38.83 -43.03
CA VAL A 727 13.53 -38.27 -42.33
C VAL A 727 13.92 -37.20 -41.31
N GLU A 728 15.01 -37.40 -40.57
CA GLU A 728 15.45 -36.44 -39.53
C GLU A 728 15.84 -35.10 -40.17
N TRP A 729 16.73 -35.15 -41.18
CA TRP A 729 17.24 -33.94 -41.81
C TRP A 729 16.18 -33.25 -42.68
N TYR A 730 15.38 -34.04 -43.39
CA TYR A 730 14.32 -33.55 -44.25
C TYR A 730 13.20 -32.87 -43.46
N ARG A 731 12.73 -33.46 -42.35
CA ARG A 731 11.64 -32.86 -41.55
C ARG A 731 12.08 -31.61 -40.79
N ARG A 732 13.31 -31.59 -40.27
CA ARG A 732 13.88 -30.38 -39.66
C ARG A 732 14.01 -29.26 -40.69
N THR A 733 14.55 -29.55 -41.85
CA THR A 733 14.70 -28.57 -42.93
C THR A 733 13.35 -28.08 -43.44
N ALA A 734 12.35 -28.97 -43.53
CA ALA A 734 10.99 -28.58 -43.88
C ALA A 734 10.36 -27.66 -42.82
N ALA A 735 10.59 -27.88 -41.52
CA ALA A 735 10.13 -26.98 -40.46
C ALA A 735 10.80 -25.60 -40.55
N TYR A 736 12.11 -25.55 -40.81
CA TYR A 736 12.84 -24.31 -41.07
C TYR A 736 12.30 -23.59 -42.31
N HIS A 737 12.03 -24.35 -43.37
CA HIS A 737 11.46 -23.83 -44.60
C HIS A 737 10.03 -23.32 -44.39
N SER A 738 9.17 -24.02 -43.63
CA SER A 738 7.82 -23.59 -43.28
C SER A 738 7.83 -22.25 -42.58
N LEU A 739 8.65 -22.12 -41.52
CA LEU A 739 8.80 -20.86 -40.80
C LEU A 739 9.38 -19.75 -41.70
N GLY A 740 10.40 -20.07 -42.49
CA GLY A 740 10.98 -19.17 -43.47
C GLY A 740 10.00 -18.73 -44.55
N ALA A 741 9.10 -19.61 -45.00
CA ALA A 741 8.09 -19.32 -46.03
C ALA A 741 7.02 -18.37 -45.50
N VAL A 742 6.53 -18.58 -44.26
CA VAL A 742 5.61 -17.64 -43.61
C VAL A 742 6.28 -16.28 -43.43
N PHE A 743 7.51 -16.25 -42.92
CA PHE A 743 8.28 -15.00 -42.80
C PHE A 743 8.45 -14.29 -44.14
N ARG A 744 8.91 -15.01 -45.18
CA ARG A 744 9.06 -14.45 -46.53
C ARG A 744 7.73 -13.93 -47.05
N SER A 745 6.61 -14.61 -46.81
CA SER A 745 5.29 -14.09 -47.22
C SER A 745 4.91 -12.77 -46.53
N MET A 746 5.40 -12.53 -45.31
CA MET A 746 5.18 -11.27 -44.59
C MET A 746 6.01 -10.12 -45.17
N ILE A 747 7.19 -10.39 -45.71
CA ILE A 747 8.10 -9.35 -46.21
C ILE A 747 8.16 -9.26 -47.74
N ASN A 748 7.57 -10.22 -48.45
CA ASN A 748 7.54 -10.27 -49.90
C ASN A 748 6.63 -9.18 -50.48
N GLY A 749 6.99 -8.72 -51.67
CA GLY A 749 6.26 -7.69 -52.41
C GLY A 749 7.09 -6.43 -52.59
N THR A 750 6.48 -5.41 -53.19
CA THR A 750 7.19 -4.16 -53.51
C THR A 750 6.44 -2.95 -52.96
N ILE A 751 7.22 -1.98 -52.47
CA ILE A 751 6.71 -0.68 -52.03
C ILE A 751 7.11 0.35 -53.08
N PHE A 752 6.12 0.89 -53.78
CA PHE A 752 6.30 1.96 -54.75
C PHE A 752 5.70 3.25 -54.23
N SER A 753 6.14 4.39 -54.78
CA SER A 753 5.68 5.74 -54.47
C SER A 753 4.17 5.82 -54.11
N SER A 754 3.85 5.81 -52.80
CA SER A 754 2.51 5.87 -52.17
C SER A 754 1.61 4.62 -52.21
N ALA A 755 2.10 3.47 -52.67
CA ALA A 755 1.37 2.20 -52.67
C ALA A 755 2.30 1.03 -52.29
N ALA A 756 1.84 0.18 -51.36
CA ALA A 756 2.55 -1.02 -50.96
C ALA A 756 1.74 -2.24 -51.39
N ASP A 757 2.33 -3.08 -52.24
CA ASP A 757 1.80 -4.41 -52.56
C ASP A 757 2.61 -5.44 -51.76
N THR A 758 2.54 -5.33 -50.43
CA THR A 758 3.29 -6.17 -49.50
C THR A 758 2.64 -6.19 -48.12
N GLN A 759 2.77 -7.33 -47.43
CA GLN A 759 2.41 -7.47 -46.02
C GLN A 759 3.44 -6.79 -45.08
N ALA A 760 4.57 -6.32 -45.60
CA ALA A 760 5.65 -5.72 -44.82
C ALA A 760 5.18 -4.47 -44.04
N VAL A 761 4.12 -3.80 -44.52
CA VAL A 761 3.50 -2.64 -43.85
C VAL A 761 2.88 -3.00 -42.49
N ARG A 762 2.51 -4.26 -42.26
CA ARG A 762 2.03 -4.76 -40.96
C ARG A 762 3.17 -5.06 -39.98
N THR A 763 4.42 -5.14 -40.47
CA THR A 763 5.57 -5.54 -39.67
C THR A 763 6.26 -4.33 -39.01
N THR A 764 7.15 -4.60 -38.07
CA THR A 764 8.02 -3.59 -37.44
C THR A 764 9.20 -3.17 -38.31
N LEU A 765 9.22 -3.57 -39.59
CA LEU A 765 10.30 -3.27 -40.54
C LEU A 765 10.06 -1.98 -41.33
N VAL A 766 8.81 -1.53 -41.43
CA VAL A 766 8.40 -0.41 -42.28
C VAL A 766 7.73 0.68 -41.44
N ASP A 767 8.09 1.94 -41.67
CA ASP A 767 7.42 3.09 -41.06
C ASP A 767 6.03 3.27 -41.70
N PRO A 768 4.93 3.21 -40.93
CA PRO A 768 3.58 3.22 -41.49
C PRO A 768 3.16 4.60 -42.06
N GLY A 769 3.88 5.68 -41.73
CA GLY A 769 3.58 7.02 -42.24
C GLY A 769 4.25 7.32 -43.57
N THR A 770 5.48 6.83 -43.76
CA THR A 770 6.33 7.09 -44.94
C THR A 770 6.42 5.89 -45.89
N LEU A 771 6.07 4.69 -45.41
CA LEU A 771 6.30 3.40 -46.06
C LEU A 771 7.78 3.09 -46.33
N PHE A 772 8.70 3.81 -45.68
CA PHE A 772 10.12 3.52 -45.78
C PHE A 772 10.52 2.39 -44.83
N PRO A 773 11.39 1.46 -45.26
CA PRO A 773 12.03 0.51 -44.35
C PRO A 773 12.78 1.28 -43.27
N LEU A 774 12.56 0.94 -42.00
CA LEU A 774 13.21 1.58 -40.87
C LEU A 774 14.75 1.39 -40.93
N PRO A 775 15.54 2.31 -40.36
CA PRO A 775 17.01 2.20 -40.34
C PRO A 775 17.47 0.89 -39.70
N ASP A 776 18.64 0.39 -40.11
CA ASP A 776 19.21 -0.89 -39.66
C ASP A 776 18.33 -2.12 -39.99
N LEU A 777 17.74 -2.12 -41.19
CA LEU A 777 16.81 -3.15 -41.67
C LEU A 777 17.30 -4.58 -41.46
N ALA A 778 18.59 -4.87 -41.68
CA ALA A 778 19.19 -6.18 -41.42
C ALA A 778 19.02 -6.64 -39.95
N SER A 779 19.26 -5.76 -38.99
CA SER A 779 19.04 -6.06 -37.57
C SER A 779 17.56 -6.24 -37.27
N ARG A 780 16.71 -5.39 -37.85
CA ARG A 780 15.25 -5.45 -37.64
C ARG A 780 14.62 -6.70 -38.22
N ILE A 781 15.11 -7.17 -39.37
CA ILE A 781 14.72 -8.45 -39.97
C ILE A 781 15.00 -9.58 -38.98
N GLN A 782 16.18 -9.56 -38.36
CA GLN A 782 16.55 -10.54 -37.35
C GLN A 782 15.67 -10.41 -36.09
N ASP A 783 15.44 -9.19 -35.59
CA ASP A 783 14.59 -8.95 -34.42
C ASP A 783 13.13 -9.37 -34.65
N TYR A 784 12.59 -9.12 -35.85
CA TYR A 784 11.25 -9.54 -36.24
C TYR A 784 11.15 -11.08 -36.37
N TYR A 785 12.18 -11.73 -36.93
CA TYR A 785 12.23 -13.19 -36.98
C TYR A 785 12.32 -13.81 -35.57
N GLU A 786 13.07 -13.18 -34.68
CA GLU A 786 13.17 -13.59 -33.27
C GLU A 786 11.89 -13.38 -32.48
N MET A 787 11.15 -12.32 -32.76
CA MET A 787 9.82 -12.12 -32.20
C MET A 787 8.88 -13.29 -32.56
N ILE A 788 8.99 -13.82 -33.78
CA ILE A 788 8.25 -15.01 -34.20
C ILE A 788 8.72 -16.24 -33.41
N LEU A 789 10.03 -16.46 -33.27
CA LEU A 789 10.60 -17.55 -32.45
C LEU A 789 10.13 -17.49 -30.99
N LEU A 790 10.05 -16.29 -30.41
CA LEU A 790 9.54 -16.08 -29.05
C LEU A 790 8.03 -16.34 -28.95
N SER A 791 7.26 -16.00 -29.97
CA SER A 791 5.82 -16.30 -30.03
C SER A 791 5.55 -17.80 -30.09
N ILE A 792 6.42 -18.54 -30.79
CA ILE A 792 6.40 -20.01 -30.80
C ILE A 792 6.68 -20.56 -29.40
N LEU A 793 7.73 -20.05 -28.74
CA LEU A 793 8.09 -20.46 -27.37
C LEU A 793 6.95 -20.22 -26.37
N GLY A 794 6.15 -19.19 -26.60
CA GLY A 794 4.95 -18.86 -25.81
C GLY A 794 3.77 -19.82 -25.99
N ASN A 795 3.77 -20.70 -26.99
CA ASN A 795 2.70 -21.66 -27.23
C ASN A 795 3.18 -23.12 -27.06
N PRO A 796 2.85 -23.79 -25.94
CA PRO A 796 3.38 -25.12 -25.63
C PRO A 796 2.89 -26.23 -26.57
N THR A 797 1.85 -26.00 -27.37
CA THR A 797 1.27 -27.03 -28.25
C THR A 797 2.10 -27.34 -29.49
N PHE A 798 3.09 -26.49 -29.82
CA PHE A 798 3.98 -26.73 -30.93
C PHE A 798 4.94 -27.90 -30.64
N ALA A 799 5.12 -28.78 -31.63
CA ALA A 799 5.93 -29.99 -31.53
C ALA A 799 7.39 -29.73 -31.09
N VAL A 800 7.89 -28.53 -31.40
CA VAL A 800 9.27 -28.10 -31.12
C VAL A 800 9.47 -27.51 -29.72
N VAL A 801 8.41 -27.29 -28.93
CA VAL A 801 8.52 -26.63 -27.62
C VAL A 801 8.76 -27.67 -26.53
N VAL A 802 9.92 -27.59 -25.89
CA VAL A 802 10.43 -28.58 -24.93
C VAL A 802 10.78 -27.97 -23.58
N TRP A 803 10.96 -28.80 -22.55
CA TRP A 803 11.48 -28.32 -21.28
C TRP A 803 12.96 -27.96 -21.39
N ALA A 804 13.38 -26.81 -20.86
CA ALA A 804 14.80 -26.41 -20.90
C ALA A 804 15.70 -27.32 -20.07
N GLY A 805 15.18 -27.92 -18.99
CA GLY A 805 15.91 -28.91 -18.20
C GLY A 805 15.87 -30.34 -18.79
N ASP A 806 15.08 -30.58 -19.84
CA ASP A 806 14.96 -31.87 -20.53
C ASP A 806 14.49 -31.67 -21.98
N THR A 807 15.44 -31.42 -22.88
CA THR A 807 15.18 -31.00 -24.26
C THR A 807 14.61 -32.11 -25.15
N HIS A 808 14.50 -33.34 -24.66
CA HIS A 808 13.95 -34.47 -25.42
C HIS A 808 12.44 -34.65 -25.20
N GLU A 809 11.87 -33.93 -24.24
CA GLU A 809 10.46 -34.05 -23.87
C GLU A 809 9.70 -32.75 -24.15
N GLN A 810 8.52 -32.90 -24.75
CA GLN A 810 7.64 -31.78 -25.07
C GLN A 810 7.06 -31.17 -23.79
N THR A 811 6.95 -29.85 -23.82
CA THR A 811 6.31 -29.10 -22.74
C THR A 811 4.84 -29.51 -22.63
N GLY A 812 4.30 -29.66 -21.42
CA GLY A 812 2.88 -29.97 -21.18
C GLY A 812 2.48 -31.45 -21.28
N LEU A 813 3.42 -32.38 -21.50
CA LEU A 813 3.18 -33.83 -21.37
C LEU A 813 3.15 -34.32 -19.90
N ARG A 814 3.87 -33.61 -19.02
CA ARG A 814 3.91 -33.84 -17.57
C ARG A 814 3.84 -32.51 -16.84
N ASP A 815 3.31 -32.54 -15.61
CA ASP A 815 3.29 -31.35 -14.75
C ASP A 815 4.73 -30.83 -14.51
N GLY A 816 4.88 -29.49 -14.47
CA GLY A 816 6.13 -28.73 -14.65
C GLY A 816 7.27 -28.93 -13.63
N HIS A 817 7.56 -30.15 -13.20
CA HIS A 817 8.61 -30.51 -12.25
C HIS A 817 10.03 -30.53 -12.85
N VAL A 818 10.21 -30.16 -14.11
CA VAL A 818 11.53 -30.11 -14.74
C VAL A 818 12.29 -28.89 -14.23
N LEU A 819 13.37 -29.14 -13.49
CA LEU A 819 14.19 -28.13 -12.84
C LEU A 819 15.26 -27.60 -13.80
N HIS A 820 15.40 -26.28 -13.86
CA HIS A 820 16.47 -25.61 -14.59
C HIS A 820 17.08 -24.47 -13.74
N PRO A 821 18.40 -24.24 -13.79
CA PRO A 821 19.05 -23.20 -13.01
C PRO A 821 18.44 -21.81 -13.24
N CYS A 822 18.24 -21.03 -12.18
CA CYS A 822 17.74 -19.66 -12.24
C CYS A 822 18.26 -18.81 -11.07
N GLN A 823 18.26 -17.50 -11.24
CA GLN A 823 18.52 -16.53 -10.17
C GLN A 823 17.24 -15.77 -9.85
N ARG A 824 16.82 -15.82 -8.59
CA ARG A 824 15.67 -15.06 -8.07
C ARG A 824 16.15 -13.84 -7.32
N SER A 825 15.39 -12.75 -7.40
CA SER A 825 15.63 -11.55 -6.63
C SER A 825 14.34 -10.88 -6.20
N ARG A 826 14.37 -10.21 -5.05
CA ARG A 826 13.28 -9.35 -4.59
C ARG A 826 13.83 -8.18 -3.80
N ASP A 827 13.17 -7.04 -3.90
CA ASP A 827 13.47 -5.89 -3.06
C ASP A 827 12.70 -6.01 -1.76
N GLY A 828 13.39 -5.80 -0.63
CA GLY A 828 12.81 -5.92 0.69
C GLY A 828 13.37 -4.89 1.66
N SER A 829 12.56 -4.53 2.64
CA SER A 829 12.97 -3.72 3.78
C SER A 829 13.56 -4.63 4.86
N PHE A 830 14.72 -4.28 5.41
CA PHE A 830 15.39 -5.07 6.46
C PHE A 830 15.73 -4.20 7.67
N TYR A 831 15.65 -4.77 8.87
CA TYR A 831 16.09 -4.08 10.08
C TYR A 831 17.62 -3.97 10.13
N TYR A 832 18.10 -2.81 10.54
CA TYR A 832 19.51 -2.52 10.76
C TYR A 832 19.72 -1.92 12.16
N TYR A 833 20.44 -2.65 13.02
CA TYR A 833 20.64 -2.29 14.41
C TYR A 833 21.99 -1.62 14.66
N ARG A 834 21.97 -0.34 15.08
CA ARG A 834 23.17 0.42 15.48
C ARG A 834 23.50 0.22 16.97
N ALA A 835 24.05 -0.95 17.29
CA ALA A 835 24.34 -1.36 18.67
C ALA A 835 25.21 -0.36 19.46
N TYR A 836 26.23 0.22 18.81
CA TYR A 836 27.17 1.14 19.45
C TYR A 836 26.48 2.41 20.00
N VAL A 837 25.45 2.92 19.33
CA VAL A 837 24.70 4.11 19.77
C VAL A 837 23.87 3.79 21.01
N LEU A 838 23.09 2.69 20.95
CA LEU A 838 22.21 2.28 22.05
C LEU A 838 23.02 2.03 23.34
N LEU A 839 24.11 1.26 23.23
CA LEU A 839 24.96 0.92 24.36
C LEU A 839 25.67 2.14 24.95
N SER A 840 26.09 3.10 24.12
CA SER A 840 26.74 4.33 24.60
C SER A 840 25.80 5.18 25.46
N VAL A 841 24.57 5.39 24.99
CA VAL A 841 23.56 6.20 25.70
C VAL A 841 23.20 5.56 27.05
N TYR A 842 22.93 4.25 27.06
CA TYR A 842 22.61 3.55 28.31
C TYR A 842 23.79 3.49 29.27
N SER A 843 25.01 3.28 28.79
CA SER A 843 26.20 3.22 29.65
C SER A 843 26.38 4.52 30.43
N VAL A 844 26.24 5.67 29.76
CA VAL A 844 26.32 6.99 30.42
C VAL A 844 25.20 7.18 31.43
N ALA A 845 23.94 6.89 31.04
CA ALA A 845 22.79 7.08 31.91
C ALA A 845 22.83 6.21 33.17
N ILE A 846 23.13 4.92 33.02
CA ILE A 846 23.21 3.94 34.12
C ILE A 846 24.34 4.31 35.07
N PHE A 847 25.50 4.73 34.54
CA PHE A 847 26.63 5.16 35.35
C PHE A 847 26.31 6.41 36.18
N LEU A 848 25.74 7.44 35.56
CA LEU A 848 25.33 8.66 36.28
C LEU A 848 24.24 8.37 37.33
N ALA A 849 23.28 7.50 37.01
CA ALA A 849 22.28 7.05 37.97
C ALA A 849 22.90 6.28 39.14
N ALA A 850 23.90 5.43 38.89
CA ALA A 850 24.62 4.69 39.94
C ALA A 850 25.36 5.64 40.89
N LEU A 851 26.02 6.67 40.36
CA LEU A 851 26.64 7.73 41.17
C LEU A 851 25.59 8.48 42.01
N GLY A 852 24.42 8.76 41.43
CA GLY A 852 23.31 9.39 42.13
C GLY A 852 22.77 8.55 43.29
N VAL A 853 22.56 7.25 43.05
CA VAL A 853 22.15 6.28 44.09
C VAL A 853 23.21 6.18 45.19
N ALA A 854 24.50 6.18 44.84
CA ALA A 854 25.58 6.20 45.83
C ALA A 854 25.57 7.48 46.69
N ALA A 855 25.33 8.65 46.09
CA ALA A 855 25.16 9.91 46.82
C ALA A 855 23.95 9.87 47.78
N GLY A 856 22.81 9.36 47.30
CA GLY A 856 21.61 9.15 48.13
C GLY A 856 21.86 8.22 49.33
N ARG A 857 22.64 7.15 49.13
CA ARG A 857 23.07 6.25 50.23
C ARG A 857 23.87 7.00 51.30
N LEU A 858 24.81 7.84 50.88
CA LEU A 858 25.62 8.64 51.81
C LEU A 858 24.76 9.66 52.55
N ALA A 859 23.79 10.29 51.87
CA ALA A 859 22.83 11.21 52.48
C ALA A 859 21.95 10.51 53.53
N LEU A 860 21.48 9.29 53.25
CA LEU A 860 20.73 8.49 54.20
C LEU A 860 21.54 8.16 55.46
N GLN A 861 22.84 7.87 55.31
CA GLN A 861 23.75 7.67 56.44
C GLN A 861 23.90 8.95 57.27
N GLN A 862 24.05 10.11 56.61
CA GLN A 862 24.10 11.42 57.28
C GLN A 862 22.79 11.76 58.02
N ASN A 863 21.66 11.29 57.49
CA ASN A 863 20.34 11.45 58.12
C ASN A 863 20.12 10.51 59.32
N GLY A 864 21.10 9.70 59.71
CA GLY A 864 21.01 8.74 60.82
C GLY A 864 20.22 7.48 60.47
N GLY A 865 20.16 7.10 59.19
CA GLY A 865 19.41 5.95 58.71
C GLY A 865 17.90 6.18 58.59
N VAL A 866 17.41 7.37 58.94
CA VAL A 866 16.00 7.75 58.85
C VAL A 866 15.74 8.41 57.50
N SER A 867 15.03 7.70 56.62
CA SER A 867 14.54 8.24 55.36
C SER A 867 13.39 9.22 55.61
N ARG A 868 13.42 10.38 54.95
CA ARG A 868 12.38 11.41 55.03
C ARG A 868 11.91 11.76 53.63
N ASN A 869 10.59 11.91 53.48
CA ASN A 869 9.96 12.23 52.20
C ASN A 869 9.78 13.75 52.04
N THR A 870 9.56 14.23 50.82
CA THR A 870 9.22 15.64 50.52
C THR A 870 7.71 15.87 50.47
N ARG A 871 6.90 14.88 50.90
CA ARG A 871 5.44 15.00 50.98
C ARG A 871 5.05 16.10 51.95
N PHE A 872 3.97 16.81 51.63
CA PHE A 872 3.36 17.81 52.50
C PHE A 872 3.16 17.33 53.93
N SER A 873 2.70 16.08 54.14
CA SER A 873 2.53 15.52 55.49
C SER A 873 3.84 15.36 56.26
N THR A 874 4.96 15.09 55.58
CA THR A 874 6.30 15.00 56.21
C THR A 874 6.86 16.38 56.53
N ILE A 875 6.62 17.35 55.64
CA ILE A 875 6.95 18.75 55.86
C ILE A 875 6.10 19.32 57.02
N LEU A 876 4.82 18.96 57.09
CA LEU A 876 3.91 19.35 58.18
C LEU A 876 4.28 18.71 59.51
N ALA A 877 4.71 17.44 59.50
CA ALA A 877 5.19 16.74 60.68
C ALA A 877 6.55 17.26 61.18
N ALA A 878 7.31 17.98 60.35
CA ALA A 878 8.50 18.71 60.78
C ALA A 878 8.05 19.97 61.55
N THR A 879 7.80 19.83 62.85
CA THR A 879 7.31 20.90 63.73
C THR A 879 8.15 22.19 63.60
N ARG A 880 7.52 23.37 63.58
CA ARG A 880 8.22 24.67 63.47
C ARG A 880 8.61 25.23 64.85
N ALA A 881 9.70 26.01 64.90
CA ALA A 881 10.09 26.77 66.09
C ALA A 881 9.03 27.82 66.49
N LYS A 882 8.88 28.12 67.79
CA LYS A 882 7.95 29.15 68.29
C LYS A 882 8.23 30.54 67.69
N SER A 883 9.50 30.86 67.41
CA SER A 883 9.97 32.10 66.80
C SER A 883 9.36 32.37 65.42
N LEU A 884 9.11 31.33 64.63
CA LEU A 884 8.45 31.42 63.33
C LEU A 884 6.98 31.87 63.43
N ASN A 885 6.35 31.78 64.61
CA ASN A 885 4.99 32.30 64.84
C ASN A 885 4.96 33.83 64.99
N GLN A 886 6.10 34.46 65.29
CA GLN A 886 6.21 35.90 65.53
C GLN A 886 6.54 36.69 64.25
N VAL A 887 6.82 35.97 63.16
CA VAL A 887 7.10 36.52 61.85
C VAL A 887 5.79 37.00 61.23
N ASN A 888 5.78 38.23 60.72
CA ASN A 888 4.63 38.74 59.96
C ASN A 888 4.64 38.15 58.55
N TRP A 889 3.99 36.99 58.38
CA TRP A 889 3.79 36.32 57.09
C TRP A 889 2.76 37.03 56.18
N GLY A 890 2.29 38.23 56.52
CA GLY A 890 1.21 38.95 55.84
C GLY A 890 1.67 39.83 54.66
N GLY A 891 0.85 39.85 53.61
CA GLY A 891 0.97 40.69 52.40
C GLY A 891 -0.21 40.46 51.44
N PRO A 892 -0.44 41.34 50.44
CA PRO A 892 -1.59 41.25 49.52
C PRO A 892 -1.61 39.97 48.65
N GLU A 893 -0.48 39.27 48.52
CA GLU A 893 -0.34 38.02 47.75
C GLU A 893 -0.11 36.78 48.63
N ARG A 894 -0.44 36.84 49.93
CA ARG A 894 -0.20 35.76 50.90
C ARG A 894 -0.80 34.43 50.48
N ASP A 895 -1.99 34.45 49.89
CA ASP A 895 -2.71 33.25 49.46
C ASP A 895 -2.09 32.61 48.21
N CYS A 896 -1.25 33.36 47.48
CA CYS A 896 -0.50 32.91 46.31
C CYS A 896 0.90 32.39 46.67
N GLY A 897 1.30 32.41 47.95
CA GLY A 897 2.60 31.94 48.43
C GLY A 897 3.78 32.90 48.15
N ASN A 898 3.54 34.14 47.72
CA ASN A 898 4.62 35.09 47.39
C ASN A 898 5.04 35.90 48.62
N LEU A 899 6.24 35.61 49.14
CA LEU A 899 6.82 36.25 50.32
C LEU A 899 7.50 37.59 49.97
N SER A 900 7.59 38.51 50.95
CA SER A 900 8.37 39.75 50.77
C SER A 900 9.86 39.45 50.58
N ASN A 901 10.59 40.32 49.87
CA ASN A 901 12.02 40.13 49.59
C ASN A 901 12.88 40.02 50.87
N ASP A 902 12.45 40.67 51.96
CA ASP A 902 13.14 40.59 53.25
C ASP A 902 12.92 39.24 53.94
N LEU A 903 11.73 38.63 53.79
CA LEU A 903 11.43 37.29 54.30
C LEU A 903 12.15 36.20 53.49
N LYS A 904 12.18 36.33 52.15
CA LYS A 904 12.84 35.37 51.24
C LYS A 904 14.32 35.16 51.57
N ARG A 905 15.00 36.21 52.06
CA ARG A 905 16.43 36.20 52.42
C ARG A 905 16.74 35.64 53.80
N GLN A 906 15.73 35.42 54.66
CA GLN A 906 15.97 34.85 55.98
C GLN A 906 16.40 33.40 55.88
N LYS A 907 17.37 33.00 56.71
CA LYS A 907 17.95 31.66 56.67
C LYS A 907 17.26 30.72 57.65
N LEU A 908 16.81 29.59 57.13
CA LEU A 908 16.18 28.51 57.88
C LEU A 908 16.99 27.22 57.76
N GLY A 909 17.03 26.47 58.86
CA GLY A 909 17.64 25.16 58.93
C GLY A 909 16.72 24.17 59.63
N TYR A 910 16.96 22.87 59.42
CA TYR A 910 16.28 21.79 60.14
C TYR A 910 17.23 21.13 61.13
N GLY A 911 16.84 21.04 62.41
CA GLY A 911 17.72 20.51 63.45
C GLY A 911 17.01 20.36 64.80
N LYS A 912 17.77 20.06 65.85
CA LYS A 912 17.23 19.98 67.22
C LYS A 912 16.97 21.40 67.72
N LEU A 913 15.74 21.71 68.14
CA LEU A 913 15.40 23.05 68.62
C LEU A 913 16.06 23.33 69.98
N ARG A 914 16.69 24.50 70.13
CA ARG A 914 17.22 24.98 71.41
C ARG A 914 16.05 25.51 72.24
N ILE A 915 15.76 24.87 73.37
CA ILE A 915 14.77 25.38 74.34
C ILE A 915 15.39 26.62 74.99
N SER A 916 14.76 27.80 74.85
CA SER A 916 15.25 29.02 75.50
C SER A 916 14.92 29.00 77.00
N GLU A 917 15.87 29.39 77.86
CA GLU A 917 15.79 29.49 79.33
C GLU A 917 14.72 30.47 79.89
N ARG A 918 13.76 30.93 79.08
CA ARG A 918 12.65 31.80 79.51
C ARG A 918 11.33 31.07 79.78
N ASP A 919 11.31 29.74 79.66
CA ASP A 919 10.12 28.91 79.86
C ASP A 919 10.00 28.30 81.29
N GLU A 920 10.87 28.62 82.26
CA GLU A 920 10.76 28.12 83.65
C GLU A 920 9.95 29.01 84.64
N ALA A 921 9.46 30.19 84.24
CA ALA A 921 8.94 31.16 85.23
C ALA A 921 7.42 31.11 85.52
N TYR A 922 6.65 30.17 84.99
CA TYR A 922 5.23 30.00 85.38
C TYR A 922 4.83 28.52 85.44
N GLY A 923 5.27 27.83 86.49
CA GLY A 923 4.83 26.49 86.81
C GLY A 923 4.76 26.30 88.32
N ASN A 924 3.58 26.53 88.89
CA ASN A 924 3.32 26.25 90.29
C ASN A 924 3.28 24.71 90.49
N GLY A 925 4.23 24.20 91.28
CA GLY A 925 4.17 22.93 92.02
C GLY A 925 3.79 21.65 91.28
N SER A 926 4.78 20.88 90.82
CA SER A 926 4.92 19.45 91.13
C SER A 926 6.19 18.88 90.49
N ARG A 927 7.00 18.21 91.31
CA ARG A 927 8.25 17.56 90.93
C ARG A 927 7.94 16.20 90.28
N GLU A 928 7.89 16.16 88.96
CA GLU A 928 8.16 14.94 88.18
C GLU A 928 9.03 15.30 86.98
N SER A 929 10.32 14.93 87.08
CA SER A 929 11.31 15.04 86.00
C SER A 929 10.99 14.02 84.90
N LYS A 930 10.09 14.37 83.97
CA LYS A 930 10.04 13.74 82.65
C LYS A 930 11.18 14.32 81.81
N THR A 931 12.09 13.46 81.36
CA THR A 931 13.10 13.78 80.35
C THR A 931 12.42 14.42 79.14
N ALA A 932 12.67 15.70 78.90
CA ALA A 932 12.15 16.41 77.73
C ALA A 932 12.68 15.74 76.46
N GLU A 933 11.79 15.12 75.67
CA GLU A 933 12.14 14.61 74.35
C GLU A 933 12.68 15.74 73.47
N ALA A 934 13.79 15.49 72.79
CA ALA A 934 14.41 16.46 71.90
C ALA A 934 13.51 16.71 70.67
N HIS A 935 12.82 17.85 70.61
CA HIS A 935 12.02 18.25 69.45
C HIS A 935 12.91 18.69 68.27
N TYR A 936 12.67 18.12 67.09
CA TYR A 936 13.33 18.49 65.83
C TYR A 936 12.40 19.30 64.94
N GLY A 937 12.93 20.36 64.33
CA GLY A 937 12.09 21.30 63.61
C GLY A 937 12.83 22.26 62.70
N PHE A 938 12.06 23.00 61.90
CA PHE A 938 12.58 24.16 61.17
C PHE A 938 12.65 25.37 62.10
N GLY A 939 13.76 26.10 62.07
CA GLY A 939 13.98 27.32 62.86
C GLY A 939 15.00 28.24 62.17
N PHE A 940 15.10 29.48 62.67
CA PHE A 940 16.07 30.44 62.14
C PHE A 940 17.51 30.02 62.47
N GLU A 941 18.46 30.50 61.66
CA GLU A 941 19.89 30.31 61.88
C GLU A 941 20.27 30.69 63.34
N GLY A 942 20.78 29.71 64.11
CA GLY A 942 21.14 29.87 65.52
C GLY A 942 20.15 29.31 66.55
N GLU A 943 18.88 29.07 66.16
CA GLU A 943 17.84 28.48 67.02
C GLU A 943 17.76 26.95 66.94
N VAL A 944 18.25 26.39 65.84
CA VAL A 944 18.34 24.95 65.59
C VAL A 944 19.80 24.48 65.69
N ASP A 945 20.02 23.41 66.44
CA ASP A 945 21.29 22.70 66.47
C ASP A 945 21.36 21.74 65.28
N GLN A 946 22.01 22.23 64.23
CA GLN A 946 22.35 21.47 63.03
C GLN A 946 23.68 20.76 63.29
N THR A 947 23.60 19.47 63.62
CA THR A 947 24.80 18.66 63.87
C THR A 947 25.62 18.61 62.57
N PRO A 948 26.86 19.15 62.54
CA PRO A 948 27.70 19.02 61.37
C PRO A 948 28.04 17.55 61.19
N ALA A 949 28.00 17.08 59.94
CA ALA A 949 28.39 15.72 59.59
C ALA A 949 29.75 15.40 60.23
N VAL A 950 29.76 14.46 61.18
CA VAL A 950 30.97 14.00 61.85
C VAL A 950 31.94 13.54 60.76
N ARG A 951 33.07 14.25 60.60
CA ARG A 951 34.27 13.66 59.98
C ARG A 951 34.63 12.45 60.85
N SER A 952 34.34 11.25 60.37
CA SER A 952 34.73 10.03 61.07
C SER A 952 36.24 10.00 61.25
N ARG A 953 36.71 10.31 62.48
CA ARG A 953 38.02 9.85 62.92
C ARG A 953 37.96 8.32 62.89
N ARG A 954 38.82 7.70 62.09
CA ARG A 954 39.10 6.26 62.14
C ARG A 954 39.48 5.91 63.58
N VAL A 955 38.63 5.14 64.25
CA VAL A 955 39.02 4.41 65.45
C VAL A 955 39.45 3.03 64.94
N PHE A 956 40.77 2.80 64.95
CA PHE A 956 41.34 1.46 64.84
C PHE A 956 41.05 0.75 66.17
N PHE A 957 40.32 -0.36 66.14
CA PHE A 957 40.36 -1.32 67.23
C PHE A 957 41.49 -2.30 66.96
N THR A 958 42.50 -2.25 67.82
CA THR A 958 43.55 -3.26 68.00
C THR A 958 42.94 -4.49 68.67
N ASN A 959 43.25 -5.67 68.13
CA ASN A 959 42.99 -6.97 68.77
C ASN A 959 43.92 -7.17 69.98
N ALA A 960 43.31 -7.43 71.13
CA ALA A 960 43.77 -8.29 72.23
C ALA A 960 42.46 -8.74 72.93
N ALA A 961 42.22 -9.99 73.28
CA ALA A 961 43.13 -10.96 73.86
C ALA A 961 42.66 -12.42 73.64
N ASP A 962 43.63 -13.31 73.80
CA ASP A 962 43.60 -14.68 74.31
C ASP A 962 42.24 -15.35 74.60
N GLY A 963 42.12 -16.55 74.03
CA GLY A 963 41.07 -17.56 74.24
C GLY A 963 41.14 -18.62 73.16
#